data_AF-A0A8C8A5C5-F1
#
_entry.id   AF-A0A8C8A5C5-F1
#
_cell.length_a   1.000
_cell.length_b   1.000
_cell.length_c   1.000
_cell.angle_alpha   90.00
_cell.angle_beta   90.00
_cell.angle_gamma   90.00
#
_symmetry.space_group_name_H-M   'P 1'
#
loop_
_entity.id
_entity.type
_entity.pdbx_description
1 polymer ?
#
loop_
_entity_poly.entity_id
_entity_poly.type
_entity_poly.pdbx_seq_one_letter_code
_entity_poly.pdbx_strand_id
1 'polypeptide(L)'
;MGNSDTKLHFRKAVIQLTTKTQPVEATDDAFWDQFWTSAISVQDVFALVPAAEIRAVREESPSNLATLCFKAVERLVQAADSGCPSEKERRIVVNCTRLLTRILPYIFEDADWRGFFWSTIPGASRGGCLDEDLDENEARPLAESLLLAVADLLFCPDFTVQSHKKSGTDPAEEIRSIDSCEYIWEAGVGFAHSPPLNYVHDLHRTELLKLLLTCFSEAMYLPPSSDSKVINPWVAFFCSAENRHTLPLFTSLLNVVCGYDPVGYGVPYNHLLFSDSREQLVEQALQVLVVALEHEAGSPASAALQALDASASPTADEEERGPAGPDNLFVNYLSRIHREEDLSFILRGLTQLLNNPLIQTYLPRSTKKIQFHQELLILFWKFCDFNKKFLFFVLKSSDVLEMLVPILFYLNDARADQSRVGLVHIGVFILLLLSGERNFGVRLNKPYTLRVPMDIPVFTGTHADLLIVIFHKVITSGHQRLHPLFDCLLTIIVNISPYLKSLSMVAANKLLHLLEAFSAPWFLLSAQQHHHLVFFLLEVFNNIIQYQFDGNSNLVYAIIRKRNVFHQLANLPTDKESIQNALQRKKPGVSRVNSADGEATEDSKPAEPAEPGALKASLEATPGIDKITEKAQVSKDGTMVTVPHSPCDGSAIDGASDTESNSERDPEESDVQRLLGVRLERQSRLAAVVENQASPSDHHETAPSLGPTGGEDLHRQLTPHRPLLHTHQSGLLLLWGLFSPGNVPKGSDRFLGVGKGVEGGGGV
;
A
#
# COMPACT_ATOMS: atom_id res chain seq x y z
N MET A 1 -7.04 6.81 -47.44
CA MET A 1 -6.16 7.92 -47.86
C MET A 1 -6.25 9.14 -46.94
N GLY A 2 -7.41 9.60 -46.48
CA GLY A 2 -7.51 10.88 -45.73
C GLY A 2 -6.75 11.05 -44.39
N ASN A 3 -6.25 9.99 -43.73
CA ASN A 3 -5.58 10.10 -42.42
C ASN A 3 -4.17 10.74 -42.48
N SER A 4 -3.56 10.90 -43.65
CA SER A 4 -2.29 11.62 -43.80
C SER A 4 -2.50 13.14 -43.75
N ASP A 5 -3.56 13.63 -44.39
CA ASP A 5 -3.79 15.06 -44.56
C ASP A 5 -4.32 15.69 -43.27
N THR A 6 -5.21 14.99 -42.54
CA THR A 6 -5.69 15.45 -41.21
C THR A 6 -4.54 15.61 -40.21
N LYS A 7 -3.61 14.65 -40.17
CA LYS A 7 -2.39 14.74 -39.33
C LYS A 7 -1.49 15.89 -39.76
N LEU A 8 -1.36 16.17 -41.06
CA LEU A 8 -0.62 17.31 -41.59
C LEU A 8 -1.27 18.66 -41.20
N HIS A 9 -2.61 18.75 -41.21
CA HIS A 9 -3.34 19.94 -40.74
C HIS A 9 -3.13 20.19 -39.25
N PHE A 10 -3.36 19.18 -38.40
CA PHE A 10 -3.09 19.26 -36.95
C PHE A 10 -1.64 19.67 -36.68
N ARG A 11 -0.67 19.05 -37.35
CA ARG A 11 0.76 19.38 -37.21
C ARG A 11 1.08 20.83 -37.59
N LYS A 12 0.44 21.37 -38.63
CA LYS A 12 0.58 22.79 -39.01
C LYS A 12 -0.04 23.72 -37.96
N ALA A 13 -1.16 23.35 -37.35
CA ALA A 13 -1.78 24.13 -36.28
C ALA A 13 -0.87 24.22 -35.04
N VAL A 14 -0.25 23.09 -34.63
CA VAL A 14 0.74 23.07 -33.54
C VAL A 14 1.92 24.01 -33.82
N ILE A 15 2.52 23.95 -35.01
CA ILE A 15 3.65 24.83 -35.38
C ILE A 15 3.22 26.32 -35.39
N GLN A 16 1.98 26.62 -35.76
CA GLN A 16 1.47 28.00 -35.75
C GLN A 16 1.28 28.58 -34.34
N LEU A 17 1.31 27.79 -33.27
CA LEU A 17 1.23 28.28 -31.89
C LEU A 17 2.53 29.00 -31.44
N THR A 18 3.69 28.62 -31.97
CA THR A 18 4.98 29.32 -31.73
C THR A 18 5.32 30.31 -32.84
N THR A 19 5.10 29.94 -34.12
CA THR A 19 5.66 30.74 -35.23
C THR A 19 4.89 32.02 -35.57
N LYS A 20 3.70 32.25 -34.99
CA LYS A 20 2.93 33.49 -35.19
C LYS A 20 3.42 34.57 -34.22
N THR A 21 3.98 35.66 -34.74
CA THR A 21 4.48 36.82 -33.96
C THR A 21 3.38 37.67 -33.29
N GLN A 22 2.12 37.24 -33.37
CA GLN A 22 0.99 37.80 -32.65
C GLN A 22 0.14 36.64 -32.12
N PRO A 23 -0.50 36.78 -30.95
CA PRO A 23 -1.41 35.77 -30.42
C PRO A 23 -2.53 35.45 -31.42
N VAL A 24 -2.97 34.19 -31.45
CA VAL A 24 -4.16 33.83 -32.22
C VAL A 24 -5.41 34.28 -31.48
N GLU A 25 -6.33 34.94 -32.16
CA GLU A 25 -7.58 35.39 -31.55
C GLU A 25 -8.38 34.20 -31.00
N ALA A 26 -8.90 34.33 -29.77
CA ALA A 26 -9.76 33.31 -29.16
C ALA A 26 -11.06 33.07 -29.94
N THR A 27 -11.43 33.99 -30.83
CA THR A 27 -12.57 33.93 -31.77
C THR A 27 -12.28 33.22 -33.09
N ASP A 28 -11.03 32.85 -33.40
CA ASP A 28 -10.68 32.08 -34.60
C ASP A 28 -10.99 30.58 -34.40
N ASP A 29 -12.28 30.25 -34.22
CA ASP A 29 -12.73 28.86 -34.05
C ASP A 29 -12.32 27.97 -35.25
N ALA A 30 -12.07 28.53 -36.44
CA ALA A 30 -11.58 27.81 -37.61
C ALA A 30 -10.10 27.40 -37.50
N PHE A 31 -9.28 28.14 -36.75
CA PHE A 31 -7.98 27.68 -36.29
C PHE A 31 -8.13 26.64 -35.17
N TRP A 32 -8.87 26.97 -34.11
CA TRP A 32 -8.96 26.14 -32.91
C TRP A 32 -9.59 24.75 -33.16
N ASP A 33 -10.62 24.63 -34.00
CA ASP A 33 -11.24 23.34 -34.33
C ASP A 33 -10.29 22.32 -35.00
N GLN A 34 -9.13 22.75 -35.52
CA GLN A 34 -8.12 21.84 -36.10
C GLN A 34 -7.50 20.91 -35.05
N PHE A 35 -7.53 21.27 -33.76
CA PHE A 35 -6.96 20.46 -32.68
C PHE A 35 -7.86 19.28 -32.24
N TRP A 36 -9.19 19.36 -32.40
CA TRP A 36 -10.13 18.35 -31.89
C TRP A 36 -11.11 17.73 -32.89
N THR A 37 -11.27 18.28 -34.10
CA THR A 37 -12.20 17.69 -35.10
C THR A 37 -11.67 16.44 -35.82
N SER A 38 -10.34 16.28 -35.90
CA SER A 38 -9.71 15.19 -36.64
C SER A 38 -9.69 13.86 -35.87
N ALA A 39 -9.73 12.72 -36.58
CA ALA A 39 -9.53 11.41 -35.96
C ALA A 39 -8.03 11.17 -35.67
N ILE A 40 -7.60 11.36 -34.42
CA ILE A 40 -6.20 11.31 -33.98
C ILE A 40 -6.08 10.34 -32.80
N SER A 41 -5.11 9.42 -32.83
CA SER A 41 -4.86 8.50 -31.71
C SER A 41 -4.03 9.17 -30.61
N VAL A 42 -4.06 8.66 -29.37
CA VAL A 42 -3.18 9.18 -28.30
C VAL A 42 -1.70 9.11 -28.68
N GLN A 43 -1.29 8.06 -29.41
CA GLN A 43 0.06 7.92 -29.95
C GLN A 43 0.40 9.02 -30.96
N ASP A 44 -0.56 9.40 -31.81
CA ASP A 44 -0.41 10.52 -32.74
C ASP A 44 -0.33 11.87 -32.01
N VAL A 45 -1.11 12.11 -30.94
CA VAL A 45 -1.00 13.34 -30.15
C VAL A 45 0.41 13.48 -29.55
N PHE A 46 0.95 12.41 -28.97
CA PHE A 46 2.30 12.40 -28.39
C PHE A 46 3.41 12.55 -29.46
N ALA A 47 3.20 12.06 -30.69
CA ALA A 47 4.14 12.22 -31.79
C ALA A 47 4.06 13.58 -32.52
N LEU A 48 2.86 14.17 -32.61
CA LEU A 48 2.61 15.43 -33.33
C LEU A 48 2.70 16.68 -32.42
N VAL A 49 2.74 16.49 -31.09
CA VAL A 49 2.96 17.55 -30.09
C VAL A 49 4.21 17.23 -29.21
N PRO A 50 5.44 17.47 -29.72
CA PRO A 50 6.68 17.16 -29.01
C PRO A 50 6.88 17.98 -27.73
N ALA A 51 7.59 17.41 -26.74
CA ALA A 51 7.85 18.05 -25.45
C ALA A 51 8.55 19.42 -25.57
N ALA A 52 9.53 19.53 -26.46
CA ALA A 52 10.25 20.77 -26.71
C ALA A 52 9.34 21.88 -27.27
N GLU A 53 8.33 21.52 -28.06
CA GLU A 53 7.41 22.51 -28.64
C GLU A 53 6.38 23.00 -27.65
N ILE A 54 5.91 22.17 -26.71
CA ILE A 54 4.99 22.63 -25.66
C ILE A 54 5.69 23.65 -24.75
N ARG A 55 6.98 23.41 -24.41
CA ARG A 55 7.81 24.38 -23.70
C ARG A 55 8.08 25.64 -24.53
N ALA A 56 8.34 25.51 -25.83
CA ALA A 56 8.46 26.68 -26.71
C ALA A 56 7.16 27.51 -26.79
N VAL A 57 5.97 26.92 -26.84
CA VAL A 57 4.72 27.71 -26.73
C VAL A 57 4.60 28.35 -25.34
N ARG A 58 4.94 27.62 -24.26
CA ARG A 58 4.91 28.16 -22.88
C ARG A 58 5.80 29.39 -22.72
N GLU A 59 7.00 29.36 -23.30
CA GLU A 59 8.06 30.37 -23.13
C GLU A 59 8.01 31.50 -24.17
N GLU A 60 7.77 31.18 -25.45
CA GLU A 60 7.76 32.14 -26.57
C GLU A 60 6.35 32.68 -26.90
N SER A 61 5.28 32.02 -26.45
CA SER A 61 3.89 32.36 -26.81
C SER A 61 2.86 31.97 -25.73
N PRO A 62 3.04 32.35 -24.45
CA PRO A 62 2.23 31.88 -23.33
C PRO A 62 0.72 32.12 -23.50
N SER A 63 0.32 33.23 -24.14
CA SER A 63 -1.09 33.50 -24.46
C SER A 63 -1.72 32.45 -25.37
N ASN A 64 -1.00 31.93 -26.37
CA ASN A 64 -1.49 30.87 -27.25
C ASN A 64 -1.68 29.55 -26.50
N LEU A 65 -0.82 29.25 -25.52
CA LEU A 65 -0.98 28.08 -24.65
C LEU A 65 -2.19 28.24 -23.72
N ALA A 66 -2.35 29.41 -23.10
CA ALA A 66 -3.48 29.72 -22.23
C ALA A 66 -4.82 29.62 -22.98
N THR A 67 -4.92 30.20 -24.19
CA THR A 67 -6.12 30.10 -25.03
C THR A 67 -6.38 28.67 -25.51
N LEU A 68 -5.34 27.89 -25.83
CA LEU A 68 -5.51 26.47 -26.20
C LEU A 68 -6.08 25.66 -25.03
N CYS A 69 -5.57 25.85 -23.81
CA CYS A 69 -6.08 25.21 -22.61
C CYS A 69 -7.52 25.63 -22.30
N PHE A 70 -7.80 26.94 -22.33
CA PHE A 70 -9.15 27.47 -22.13
C PHE A 70 -10.14 26.88 -23.14
N LYS A 71 -9.82 26.90 -24.44
CA LYS A 71 -10.69 26.33 -25.48
C LYS A 71 -10.87 24.81 -25.37
N ALA A 72 -9.84 24.07 -24.96
CA ALA A 72 -9.97 22.63 -24.72
C ALA A 72 -10.92 22.33 -23.53
N VAL A 73 -10.88 23.12 -22.46
CA VAL A 73 -11.82 23.02 -21.33
C VAL A 73 -13.23 23.49 -21.73
N GLU A 74 -13.35 24.61 -22.46
CA GLU A 74 -14.63 25.10 -23.02
C GLU A 74 -15.34 24.00 -23.81
N ARG A 75 -14.63 23.28 -24.68
CA ARG A 75 -15.21 22.16 -25.44
C ARG A 75 -15.62 20.97 -24.57
N LEU A 76 -14.95 20.71 -23.43
CA LEU A 76 -15.37 19.68 -22.48
C LEU A 76 -16.64 20.09 -21.72
N VAL A 77 -16.71 21.35 -21.25
CA VAL A 77 -17.92 21.91 -20.59
C VAL A 77 -19.11 21.91 -21.56
N GLN A 78 -18.95 22.40 -22.78
CA GLN A 78 -19.99 22.40 -23.82
C GLN A 78 -20.51 20.98 -24.13
N ALA A 79 -19.63 19.98 -24.11
CA ALA A 79 -20.01 18.59 -24.37
C ALA A 79 -20.63 17.88 -23.15
N ALA A 80 -20.31 18.32 -21.93
CA ALA A 80 -20.98 17.90 -20.70
C ALA A 80 -22.41 18.46 -20.63
N ASP A 81 -22.60 19.76 -20.93
CA ASP A 81 -23.92 20.40 -21.02
C ASP A 81 -24.80 19.83 -22.14
N SER A 82 -24.22 19.40 -23.27
CA SER A 82 -24.98 18.88 -24.42
C SER A 82 -25.25 17.37 -24.38
N GLY A 83 -24.46 16.59 -23.64
CA GLY A 83 -24.60 15.13 -23.53
C GLY A 83 -23.98 14.36 -24.69
N CYS A 84 -23.03 14.97 -25.40
CA CYS A 84 -22.33 14.36 -26.54
C CYS A 84 -23.26 13.67 -27.59
N PRO A 85 -24.33 14.33 -28.07
CA PRO A 85 -25.35 13.72 -28.94
C PRO A 85 -24.81 13.22 -30.28
N SER A 86 -23.70 13.78 -30.79
CA SER A 86 -23.05 13.32 -32.02
C SER A 86 -21.70 12.63 -31.80
N GLU A 87 -21.39 11.69 -32.69
CA GLU A 87 -20.06 11.08 -32.85
C GLU A 87 -18.95 12.12 -33.18
N LYS A 88 -19.32 13.33 -33.64
CA LYS A 88 -18.37 14.44 -33.77
C LYS A 88 -17.98 14.99 -32.39
N GLU A 89 -18.96 15.23 -31.51
CA GLU A 89 -18.73 15.76 -30.17
C GLU A 89 -18.00 14.77 -29.26
N ARG A 90 -18.39 13.48 -29.29
CA ARG A 90 -17.69 12.39 -28.57
C ARG A 90 -16.20 12.35 -28.92
N ARG A 91 -15.88 12.54 -30.19
CA ARG A 91 -14.50 12.63 -30.70
C ARG A 91 -13.79 13.91 -30.28
N ILE A 92 -14.49 15.05 -30.26
CA ILE A 92 -13.96 16.32 -29.77
C ILE A 92 -13.56 16.19 -28.30
N VAL A 93 -14.44 15.63 -27.46
CA VAL A 93 -14.14 15.33 -26.05
C VAL A 93 -12.86 14.49 -25.93
N VAL A 94 -12.82 13.32 -26.56
CA VAL A 94 -11.66 12.40 -26.46
C VAL A 94 -10.36 13.06 -26.95
N ASN A 95 -10.41 13.92 -27.97
CA ASN A 95 -9.25 14.65 -28.45
C ASN A 95 -8.82 15.78 -27.50
N CYS A 96 -9.75 16.57 -26.96
CA CYS A 96 -9.47 17.58 -25.93
C CYS A 96 -8.86 16.93 -24.68
N THR A 97 -9.43 15.79 -24.25
CA THR A 97 -8.92 14.98 -23.14
C THR A 97 -7.47 14.54 -23.40
N ARG A 98 -7.17 13.95 -24.56
CA ARG A 98 -5.80 13.56 -24.94
C ARG A 98 -4.83 14.74 -25.02
N LEU A 99 -5.31 15.89 -25.49
CA LEU A 99 -4.48 17.10 -25.64
C LEU A 99 -4.14 17.74 -24.29
N LEU A 100 -5.11 17.84 -23.37
CA LEU A 100 -4.87 18.32 -22.00
C LEU A 100 -3.95 17.34 -21.24
N THR A 101 -4.20 16.03 -21.32
CA THR A 101 -3.31 14.98 -20.79
C THR A 101 -1.88 15.10 -21.31
N ARG A 102 -1.71 15.56 -22.56
CA ARG A 102 -0.39 15.79 -23.18
C ARG A 102 0.29 17.09 -22.72
N ILE A 103 -0.49 18.13 -22.41
CA ILE A 103 0.01 19.50 -22.16
C ILE A 103 0.24 19.78 -20.66
N LEU A 104 -0.69 19.39 -19.79
CA LEU A 104 -0.67 19.72 -18.35
C LEU A 104 0.68 19.46 -17.63
N PRO A 105 1.40 18.34 -17.87
CA PRO A 105 2.74 18.13 -17.31
C PRO A 105 3.72 19.29 -17.52
N TYR A 106 3.71 19.89 -18.71
CA TYR A 106 4.59 21.01 -19.06
C TYR A 106 4.10 22.35 -18.51
N ILE A 107 2.88 22.43 -18.01
CA ILE A 107 2.37 23.58 -17.27
C ILE A 107 2.83 23.49 -15.81
N PHE A 108 2.74 22.31 -15.18
CA PHE A 108 3.21 22.09 -13.80
C PHE A 108 4.74 22.17 -13.64
N GLU A 109 5.51 21.91 -14.70
CA GLU A 109 6.96 22.16 -14.76
C GLU A 109 7.37 23.61 -14.47
N ASP A 110 6.46 24.58 -14.58
CA ASP A 110 6.76 26.01 -14.50
C ASP A 110 6.10 26.66 -13.27
N ALA A 111 6.86 27.47 -12.54
CA ALA A 111 6.40 28.12 -11.32
C ALA A 111 5.36 29.22 -11.59
N ASP A 112 5.51 29.95 -12.70
CA ASP A 112 4.66 31.08 -13.04
C ASP A 112 3.26 30.63 -13.48
N TRP A 113 3.11 29.35 -13.84
CA TRP A 113 1.86 28.76 -14.35
C TRP A 113 0.97 28.10 -13.29
N ARG A 114 1.45 27.87 -12.07
CA ARG A 114 0.68 27.17 -11.00
C ARG A 114 -0.67 27.83 -10.70
N GLY A 115 -0.70 29.16 -10.71
CA GLY A 115 -1.92 29.93 -10.49
C GLY A 115 -2.90 29.92 -11.68
N PHE A 116 -2.49 29.49 -12.88
CA PHE A 116 -3.30 29.65 -14.11
C PHE A 116 -4.65 28.95 -14.01
N PHE A 117 -4.68 27.65 -13.71
CA PHE A 117 -5.94 26.89 -13.64
C PHE A 117 -6.80 27.26 -12.43
N TRP A 118 -6.20 27.73 -11.35
CA TRP A 118 -6.89 28.16 -10.13
C TRP A 118 -7.32 29.63 -10.16
N SER A 119 -6.93 30.38 -11.20
CA SER A 119 -7.38 31.77 -11.41
C SER A 119 -8.78 31.84 -12.02
N THR A 120 -9.50 32.90 -11.67
CA THR A 120 -10.80 33.24 -12.26
C THR A 120 -10.57 34.09 -13.51
N ILE A 121 -11.34 33.86 -14.58
CA ILE A 121 -11.12 34.52 -15.88
C ILE A 121 -12.06 35.73 -16.01
N PRO A 122 -11.54 36.99 -16.07
CA PRO A 122 -12.38 38.17 -16.21
C PRO A 122 -13.20 38.15 -17.50
N GLY A 123 -14.52 38.31 -17.38
CA GLY A 123 -15.45 38.28 -18.52
C GLY A 123 -16.02 36.90 -18.86
N ALA A 124 -15.67 35.83 -18.13
CA ALA A 124 -16.29 34.50 -18.26
C ALA A 124 -17.68 34.42 -17.58
N SER A 125 -18.54 35.40 -17.80
CA SER A 125 -19.93 35.40 -17.34
C SER A 125 -20.73 34.27 -18.00
N ARG A 126 -21.59 33.57 -17.24
CA ARG A 126 -22.44 32.46 -17.73
C ARG A 126 -23.35 32.91 -18.88
N GLY A 127 -22.93 32.66 -20.12
CA GLY A 127 -23.72 32.92 -21.32
C GLY A 127 -24.90 31.95 -21.49
N GLY A 128 -26.00 32.19 -20.77
CA GLY A 128 -27.28 31.48 -20.98
C GLY A 128 -27.75 30.60 -19.82
N CYS A 129 -27.49 30.98 -18.57
CA CYS A 129 -28.15 30.39 -17.40
C CYS A 129 -29.13 31.42 -16.80
N LEU A 130 -30.39 31.03 -16.60
CA LEU A 130 -31.46 31.89 -16.07
C LEU A 130 -31.77 31.60 -14.59
N ASP A 131 -30.73 31.26 -13.82
CA ASP A 131 -30.82 31.15 -12.36
C ASP A 131 -30.60 32.56 -11.77
N GLU A 132 -31.68 33.32 -11.55
CA GLU A 132 -31.63 34.73 -11.08
C GLU A 132 -31.18 34.90 -9.60
N ASP A 133 -30.81 33.80 -8.92
CA ASP A 133 -30.56 33.73 -7.46
C ASP A 133 -29.08 33.41 -7.07
N LEU A 134 -28.11 33.50 -8.00
CA LEU A 134 -26.68 33.35 -7.70
C LEU A 134 -25.89 34.65 -7.98
N ASP A 135 -25.08 35.08 -7.01
CA ASP A 135 -24.30 36.33 -7.09
C ASP A 135 -23.45 36.42 -8.36
N GLU A 136 -23.66 37.48 -9.16
CA GLU A 136 -23.09 37.65 -10.52
C GLU A 136 -21.55 37.82 -10.60
N ASN A 137 -20.81 37.65 -9.50
CA ASN A 137 -19.46 38.21 -9.32
C ASN A 137 -18.29 37.22 -9.16
N GLU A 138 -18.51 35.91 -9.01
CA GLU A 138 -17.41 34.92 -8.98
C GLU A 138 -17.43 33.97 -10.19
N ALA A 139 -16.60 34.27 -11.18
CA ALA A 139 -16.37 33.40 -12.33
C ALA A 139 -15.52 32.19 -11.90
N ARG A 140 -16.14 30.99 -11.85
CA ARG A 140 -15.52 29.73 -11.41
C ARG A 140 -14.13 29.47 -12.07
N PRO A 141 -13.11 29.04 -11.29
CA PRO A 141 -11.80 28.67 -11.82
C PRO A 141 -11.82 27.61 -12.93
N LEU A 142 -10.78 27.63 -13.76
CA LEU A 142 -10.63 26.69 -14.88
C LEU A 142 -10.40 25.24 -14.41
N ALA A 143 -9.74 25.05 -13.26
CA ALA A 143 -9.53 23.75 -12.61
C ALA A 143 -10.86 23.10 -12.21
N GLU A 144 -11.71 23.82 -11.49
CA GLU A 144 -13.04 23.34 -11.07
C GLU A 144 -13.90 23.01 -12.28
N SER A 145 -13.92 23.91 -13.27
CA SER A 145 -14.69 23.75 -14.51
C SER A 145 -14.28 22.49 -15.28
N LEU A 146 -12.97 22.21 -15.33
CA LEU A 146 -12.43 20.99 -15.92
C LEU A 146 -12.80 19.73 -15.11
N LEU A 147 -12.61 19.76 -13.77
CA LEU A 147 -12.90 18.61 -12.92
C LEU A 147 -14.39 18.24 -12.93
N LEU A 148 -15.29 19.23 -12.88
CA LEU A 148 -16.74 19.01 -12.97
C LEU A 148 -17.14 18.48 -14.35
N ALA A 149 -16.68 19.11 -15.45
CA ALA A 149 -16.98 18.62 -16.80
C ALA A 149 -16.49 17.19 -17.03
N VAL A 150 -15.32 16.81 -16.51
CA VAL A 150 -14.84 15.42 -16.57
C VAL A 150 -15.71 14.48 -15.71
N ALA A 151 -16.17 14.91 -14.54
CA ALA A 151 -17.07 14.13 -13.69
C ALA A 151 -18.46 13.92 -14.33
N ASP A 152 -19.04 14.95 -14.97
CA ASP A 152 -20.27 14.85 -15.77
C ASP A 152 -20.08 13.93 -16.98
N LEU A 153 -18.99 14.10 -17.73
CA LEU A 153 -18.67 13.24 -18.89
C LEU A 153 -18.45 11.77 -18.50
N LEU A 154 -18.02 11.49 -17.27
CA LEU A 154 -17.86 10.13 -16.72
C LEU A 154 -19.19 9.40 -16.44
N PHE A 155 -20.32 10.12 -16.42
CA PHE A 155 -21.69 9.56 -16.35
C PHE A 155 -22.59 9.99 -17.52
N CYS A 156 -22.02 10.52 -18.60
CA CYS A 156 -22.75 10.95 -19.79
C CYS A 156 -23.40 9.75 -20.53
N PRO A 157 -24.75 9.73 -20.67
CA PRO A 157 -25.46 8.67 -21.38
C PRO A 157 -25.00 8.49 -22.83
N ASP A 158 -24.92 7.22 -23.24
CA ASP A 158 -24.43 6.73 -24.53
C ASP A 158 -23.00 7.18 -24.94
N PHE A 159 -22.25 7.83 -24.03
CA PHE A 159 -20.83 8.14 -24.17
C PHE A 159 -19.97 7.30 -23.21
N THR A 160 -20.32 7.25 -21.92
CA THR A 160 -19.64 6.49 -20.86
C THR A 160 -20.56 5.59 -20.05
N VAL A 161 -21.89 5.77 -20.11
CA VAL A 161 -22.88 4.90 -19.46
C VAL A 161 -24.03 4.59 -20.42
N GLN A 162 -24.77 3.52 -20.20
CA GLN A 162 -25.84 3.12 -21.12
C GLN A 162 -27.13 3.91 -20.84
N SER A 163 -27.69 4.61 -21.83
CA SER A 163 -28.99 5.28 -21.65
C SER A 163 -30.11 4.27 -21.35
N HIS A 164 -30.97 4.60 -20.38
CA HIS A 164 -32.07 3.75 -19.91
C HIS A 164 -33.46 4.12 -20.47
N LYS A 165 -33.60 5.24 -21.20
CA LYS A 165 -34.91 5.80 -21.59
C LYS A 165 -35.10 5.95 -23.10
N LYS A 166 -36.35 6.17 -23.52
CA LYS A 166 -36.75 6.26 -24.93
C LYS A 166 -36.95 7.72 -25.35
N SER A 167 -36.05 8.22 -26.20
CA SER A 167 -36.26 9.27 -27.22
C SER A 167 -37.50 10.17 -27.00
N GLY A 168 -37.36 11.27 -26.26
CA GLY A 168 -38.45 12.23 -26.07
C GLY A 168 -38.14 13.46 -25.20
N THR A 169 -37.22 13.33 -24.24
CA THR A 169 -36.71 14.45 -23.41
C THR A 169 -35.69 15.29 -24.20
N ASP A 170 -35.52 16.57 -23.84
CA ASP A 170 -34.35 17.33 -24.24
C ASP A 170 -33.10 16.79 -23.50
N PRO A 171 -32.02 16.39 -24.21
CA PRO A 171 -30.83 15.85 -23.55
C PRO A 171 -30.21 16.84 -22.54
N ALA A 172 -30.26 18.15 -22.79
CA ALA A 172 -29.64 19.16 -21.93
C ALA A 172 -30.25 19.20 -20.52
N GLU A 173 -31.58 19.03 -20.42
CA GLU A 173 -32.27 18.94 -19.13
C GLU A 173 -32.04 17.59 -18.44
N GLU A 174 -31.91 16.50 -19.21
CA GLU A 174 -31.69 15.15 -18.68
C GLU A 174 -30.30 14.99 -18.04
N ILE A 175 -29.24 15.60 -18.59
CA ILE A 175 -27.89 15.52 -17.97
C ILE A 175 -27.82 16.39 -16.71
N ARG A 176 -28.49 17.54 -16.69
CA ARG A 176 -28.54 18.42 -15.52
C ARG A 176 -29.30 17.77 -14.37
N SER A 177 -30.31 16.95 -14.66
CA SER A 177 -31.13 16.21 -13.68
C SER A 177 -30.69 14.75 -13.42
N ILE A 178 -29.54 14.30 -13.94
CA ILE A 178 -29.10 12.90 -13.80
C ILE A 178 -28.79 12.52 -12.33
N ASP A 179 -29.38 11.41 -11.87
CA ASP A 179 -28.90 10.68 -10.69
C ASP A 179 -27.89 9.63 -11.14
N SER A 180 -26.61 9.97 -11.06
CA SER A 180 -25.50 9.08 -11.39
C SER A 180 -25.43 7.82 -10.50
N CYS A 181 -26.19 7.73 -9.40
CA CYS A 181 -26.34 6.50 -8.63
C CYS A 181 -27.05 5.38 -9.42
N GLU A 182 -27.91 5.72 -10.40
CA GLU A 182 -28.51 4.75 -11.33
C GLU A 182 -27.48 4.16 -12.31
N TYR A 183 -26.34 4.83 -12.53
CA TYR A 183 -25.41 4.59 -13.63
C TYR A 183 -24.03 4.04 -13.18
N ILE A 184 -23.96 3.44 -11.99
CA ILE A 184 -22.72 2.87 -11.42
C ILE A 184 -22.15 1.78 -12.35
N TRP A 185 -20.84 1.82 -12.60
CA TRP A 185 -20.22 1.11 -13.74
C TRP A 185 -20.09 -0.41 -13.58
N GLU A 186 -20.22 -0.94 -12.37
CA GLU A 186 -20.15 -2.38 -12.07
C GLU A 186 -20.87 -2.72 -10.76
N ALA A 187 -21.38 -3.94 -10.65
CA ALA A 187 -21.99 -4.46 -9.41
C ALA A 187 -20.95 -4.67 -8.30
N GLY A 188 -21.38 -4.50 -7.05
CA GLY A 188 -20.53 -4.65 -5.87
C GLY A 188 -21.07 -3.88 -4.67
N VAL A 189 -20.21 -3.10 -4.03
CA VAL A 189 -20.58 -2.22 -2.92
C VAL A 189 -21.68 -1.27 -3.38
N GLY A 190 -22.75 -1.13 -2.59
CA GLY A 190 -23.82 -0.16 -2.82
C GLY A 190 -24.71 -0.38 -4.06
N PHE A 191 -24.35 -1.27 -5.01
CA PHE A 191 -25.05 -1.42 -6.29
C PHE A 191 -25.11 -2.88 -6.74
N ALA A 192 -26.32 -3.42 -6.89
CA ALA A 192 -26.55 -4.85 -7.13
C ALA A 192 -26.67 -5.24 -8.62
N HIS A 193 -26.70 -4.28 -9.54
CA HIS A 193 -26.91 -4.52 -10.96
C HIS A 193 -25.60 -4.36 -11.75
N SER A 194 -25.23 -5.36 -12.55
CA SER A 194 -24.10 -5.25 -13.47
C SER A 194 -24.61 -4.73 -14.81
N PRO A 195 -24.17 -3.54 -15.28
CA PRO A 195 -24.60 -3.01 -16.57
C PRO A 195 -23.95 -3.79 -17.73
N PRO A 196 -24.56 -3.82 -18.93
CA PRO A 196 -23.96 -4.50 -20.09
C PRO A 196 -22.55 -3.99 -20.41
N LEU A 197 -21.58 -4.89 -20.51
CA LEU A 197 -20.19 -4.56 -20.82
C LEU A 197 -20.08 -3.86 -22.20
N ASN A 198 -19.53 -2.65 -22.21
CA ASN A 198 -19.32 -1.86 -23.42
C ASN A 198 -17.87 -1.35 -23.48
N TYR A 199 -17.08 -1.94 -24.38
CA TYR A 199 -15.68 -1.58 -24.66
C TYR A 199 -15.48 -0.09 -24.97
N VAL A 200 -16.41 0.54 -25.69
CA VAL A 200 -16.29 1.96 -26.08
C VAL A 200 -16.47 2.87 -24.85
N HIS A 201 -17.39 2.52 -23.95
CA HIS A 201 -17.53 3.23 -22.67
C HIS A 201 -16.29 3.05 -21.79
N ASP A 202 -15.76 1.83 -21.69
CA ASP A 202 -14.53 1.56 -20.93
C ASP A 202 -13.31 2.31 -21.49
N LEU A 203 -13.19 2.47 -22.82
CA LEU A 203 -12.18 3.36 -23.43
C LEU A 203 -12.37 4.83 -23.05
N HIS A 204 -13.59 5.37 -23.17
CA HIS A 204 -13.85 6.79 -22.87
C HIS A 204 -13.61 7.10 -21.38
N ARG A 205 -14.07 6.23 -20.49
CA ARG A 205 -13.73 6.28 -19.04
C ARG A 205 -12.22 6.28 -18.84
N THR A 206 -11.48 5.37 -19.49
CA THR A 206 -10.02 5.27 -19.38
C THR A 206 -9.29 6.55 -19.79
N GLU A 207 -9.71 7.23 -20.86
CA GLU A 207 -9.10 8.50 -21.28
C GLU A 207 -9.43 9.65 -20.31
N LEU A 208 -10.66 9.70 -19.78
CA LEU A 208 -11.09 10.69 -18.79
C LEU A 208 -10.37 10.52 -17.43
N LEU A 209 -10.21 9.28 -16.96
CA LEU A 209 -9.44 9.00 -15.73
C LEU A 209 -7.95 9.33 -15.88
N LYS A 210 -7.35 9.14 -17.06
CA LYS A 210 -5.99 9.61 -17.37
C LYS A 210 -5.85 11.12 -17.23
N LEU A 211 -6.87 11.89 -17.64
CA LEU A 211 -6.86 13.33 -17.46
C LEU A 211 -6.97 13.73 -15.98
N LEU A 212 -7.83 13.07 -15.19
CA LEU A 212 -7.88 13.28 -13.73
C LEU A 212 -6.53 13.00 -13.06
N LEU A 213 -5.90 11.85 -13.36
CA LEU A 213 -4.55 11.52 -12.87
C LEU A 213 -3.51 12.55 -13.29
N THR A 214 -3.63 13.09 -14.51
CA THR A 214 -2.74 14.16 -14.97
C THR A 214 -2.94 15.43 -14.15
N CYS A 215 -4.18 15.87 -13.91
CA CYS A 215 -4.48 17.00 -13.03
C CYS A 215 -3.93 16.79 -11.61
N PHE A 216 -4.13 15.59 -11.03
CA PHE A 216 -3.64 15.26 -9.70
C PHE A 216 -2.10 15.16 -9.63
N SER A 217 -1.39 15.05 -10.76
CA SER A 217 0.07 14.87 -10.77
C SER A 217 0.90 16.12 -10.46
N GLU A 218 0.29 17.29 -10.24
CA GLU A 218 1.00 18.57 -10.02
C GLU A 218 2.11 18.47 -8.95
N ALA A 219 1.87 17.75 -7.85
CA ALA A 219 2.85 17.54 -6.78
C ALA A 219 4.16 16.86 -7.24
N MET A 220 4.14 16.09 -8.33
CA MET A 220 5.33 15.44 -8.90
C MET A 220 6.31 16.42 -9.57
N TYR A 221 5.88 17.66 -9.85
CA TYR A 221 6.68 18.71 -10.49
C TYR A 221 7.16 19.78 -9.49
N LEU A 222 6.77 19.65 -8.22
CA LEU A 222 7.21 20.52 -7.15
C LEU A 222 8.53 20.00 -6.54
N PRO A 223 9.48 20.87 -6.16
CA PRO A 223 10.59 20.46 -5.31
C PRO A 223 10.05 20.08 -3.92
N PRO A 224 10.68 19.15 -3.18
CA PRO A 224 10.27 18.80 -1.83
C PRO A 224 10.36 20.02 -0.91
N SER A 225 9.22 20.57 -0.53
CA SER A 225 9.10 21.76 0.33
C SER A 225 9.16 21.38 1.80
N SER A 226 9.86 22.19 2.61
CA SER A 226 9.90 22.03 4.07
C SER A 226 8.53 22.20 4.73
N ASP A 227 7.65 23.01 4.13
CA ASP A 227 6.24 23.10 4.50
C ASP A 227 5.45 21.92 3.91
N SER A 228 5.55 20.76 4.56
CA SER A 228 4.91 19.50 4.17
C SER A 228 3.39 19.46 4.49
N LYS A 229 2.64 20.50 4.10
CA LYS A 229 1.21 20.71 4.43
C LYS A 229 0.40 21.30 3.27
N VAL A 230 0.82 21.06 2.03
CA VAL A 230 0.16 21.59 0.82
C VAL A 230 -0.73 20.50 0.23
N ILE A 231 -1.92 20.35 0.80
CA ILE A 231 -2.98 19.49 0.25
C ILE A 231 -3.18 19.83 -1.23
N ASN A 232 -3.08 18.82 -2.09
CA ASN A 232 -3.25 18.98 -3.54
C ASN A 232 -4.66 19.53 -3.86
N PRO A 233 -4.79 20.74 -4.43
CA PRO A 233 -6.07 21.41 -4.58
C PRO A 233 -6.98 20.69 -5.58
N TRP A 234 -6.42 20.01 -6.59
CA TRP A 234 -7.19 19.23 -7.56
C TRP A 234 -7.89 18.04 -6.90
N VAL A 235 -7.17 17.34 -6.00
CA VAL A 235 -7.71 16.21 -5.24
C VAL A 235 -8.72 16.69 -4.20
N ALA A 236 -8.40 17.78 -3.49
CA ALA A 236 -9.29 18.37 -2.49
C ALA A 236 -10.63 18.80 -3.08
N PHE A 237 -10.63 19.52 -4.21
CA PHE A 237 -11.86 19.93 -4.89
C PHE A 237 -12.63 18.73 -5.46
N PHE A 238 -11.94 17.80 -6.15
CA PHE A 238 -12.56 16.61 -6.74
C PHE A 238 -13.25 15.70 -5.70
N CYS A 239 -12.71 15.66 -4.48
CA CYS A 239 -13.27 14.89 -3.36
C CYS A 239 -14.22 15.70 -2.45
N SER A 240 -14.62 16.91 -2.86
CA SER A 240 -15.49 17.81 -2.08
C SER A 240 -16.98 17.66 -2.44
N ALA A 241 -17.84 18.32 -1.67
CA ALA A 241 -19.29 18.35 -1.91
C ALA A 241 -19.71 19.05 -3.21
N GLU A 242 -18.86 19.90 -3.79
CA GLU A 242 -19.11 20.56 -5.09
C GLU A 242 -19.19 19.55 -6.25
N ASN A 243 -18.49 18.43 -6.13
CA ASN A 243 -18.57 17.34 -7.10
C ASN A 243 -19.76 16.43 -6.80
N ARG A 244 -20.90 16.72 -7.45
CA ARG A 244 -22.15 15.93 -7.34
C ARG A 244 -21.98 14.42 -7.61
N HIS A 245 -20.97 14.01 -8.38
CA HIS A 245 -20.73 12.62 -8.77
C HIS A 245 -19.84 11.85 -7.80
N THR A 246 -19.33 12.47 -6.72
CA THR A 246 -18.33 11.87 -5.82
C THR A 246 -18.71 10.47 -5.31
N LEU A 247 -19.96 10.24 -4.88
CA LEU A 247 -20.40 8.92 -4.39
C LEU A 247 -20.52 7.88 -5.53
N PRO A 248 -21.19 8.16 -6.67
CA PRO A 248 -21.15 7.33 -7.87
C PRO A 248 -19.74 7.02 -8.39
N LEU A 249 -18.82 8.00 -8.37
CA LEU A 249 -17.41 7.83 -8.75
C LEU A 249 -16.72 6.85 -7.80
N PHE A 250 -16.70 7.13 -6.49
CA PHE A 250 -16.10 6.26 -5.49
C PHE A 250 -16.59 4.82 -5.62
N THR A 251 -17.90 4.64 -5.75
CA THR A 251 -18.54 3.32 -5.85
C THR A 251 -18.20 2.61 -7.16
N SER A 252 -18.21 3.31 -8.29
CA SER A 252 -17.88 2.75 -9.61
C SER A 252 -16.40 2.36 -9.72
N LEU A 253 -15.49 3.20 -9.21
CA LEU A 253 -14.06 2.93 -9.18
C LEU A 253 -13.76 1.69 -8.33
N LEU A 254 -14.35 1.61 -7.12
CA LEU A 254 -14.19 0.48 -6.22
C LEU A 254 -14.75 -0.83 -6.81
N ASN A 255 -15.96 -0.80 -7.38
CA ASN A 255 -16.60 -2.00 -7.92
C ASN A 255 -15.90 -2.50 -9.20
N VAL A 256 -15.43 -1.60 -10.08
CA VAL A 256 -14.64 -1.99 -11.26
C VAL A 256 -13.32 -2.65 -10.85
N VAL A 257 -12.65 -2.17 -9.80
CA VAL A 257 -11.43 -2.80 -9.29
C VAL A 257 -11.71 -4.14 -8.62
N CYS A 258 -12.61 -4.19 -7.63
CA CYS A 258 -12.87 -5.40 -6.86
C CYS A 258 -13.62 -6.50 -7.65
N GLY A 259 -14.37 -6.13 -8.69
CA GLY A 259 -15.06 -7.05 -9.60
C GLY A 259 -14.22 -7.53 -10.80
N TYR A 260 -12.99 -7.07 -10.97
CA TYR A 260 -12.14 -7.46 -12.10
C TYR A 260 -11.57 -8.87 -11.97
N ASP A 261 -11.71 -9.67 -13.03
CA ASP A 261 -11.08 -10.98 -13.15
C ASP A 261 -10.07 -11.03 -14.33
N PRO A 262 -8.75 -11.04 -14.07
CA PRO A 262 -7.72 -11.16 -15.10
C PRO A 262 -7.59 -12.56 -15.72
N VAL A 263 -8.33 -13.56 -15.21
CA VAL A 263 -8.29 -14.95 -15.69
C VAL A 263 -9.52 -15.28 -16.55
N GLY A 264 -10.70 -14.77 -16.20
CA GLY A 264 -11.95 -14.95 -16.93
C GLY A 264 -12.35 -16.42 -16.96
N TYR A 265 -12.63 -16.95 -18.16
CA TYR A 265 -13.06 -18.35 -18.37
C TYR A 265 -12.04 -19.44 -17.96
N GLY A 266 -10.88 -19.09 -17.38
CA GLY A 266 -9.87 -20.06 -16.93
C GLY A 266 -9.10 -20.77 -18.05
N VAL A 267 -9.34 -20.39 -19.31
CA VAL A 267 -8.75 -21.04 -20.49
C VAL A 267 -7.27 -20.65 -20.64
N PRO A 268 -6.34 -21.62 -20.75
CA PRO A 268 -4.93 -21.36 -21.02
C PRO A 268 -4.73 -20.46 -22.25
N TYR A 269 -3.86 -19.46 -22.12
CA TYR A 269 -3.49 -18.50 -23.18
C TYR A 269 -4.63 -17.64 -23.74
N ASN A 270 -5.79 -17.57 -23.07
CA ASN A 270 -6.92 -16.71 -23.46
C ASN A 270 -6.50 -15.24 -23.74
N HIS A 271 -5.60 -14.72 -22.90
CA HIS A 271 -5.04 -13.37 -22.98
C HIS A 271 -4.10 -13.12 -24.17
N LEU A 272 -3.75 -14.16 -24.96
CA LEU A 272 -3.02 -14.02 -26.23
C LEU A 272 -3.96 -14.03 -27.45
N LEU A 273 -5.21 -14.47 -27.26
CA LEU A 273 -6.23 -14.58 -28.31
C LEU A 273 -7.25 -13.43 -28.27
N PHE A 274 -7.52 -12.91 -27.07
CA PHE A 274 -8.47 -11.82 -26.85
C PHE A 274 -7.79 -10.65 -26.15
N SER A 275 -8.00 -9.44 -26.68
CA SER A 275 -7.51 -8.20 -26.06
C SER A 275 -8.39 -7.82 -24.88
N ASP A 276 -7.86 -7.92 -23.66
CA ASP A 276 -8.52 -7.39 -22.47
C ASP A 276 -8.33 -5.88 -22.39
N SER A 277 -9.36 -5.14 -22.81
CA SER A 277 -9.43 -3.69 -22.71
C SER A 277 -9.77 -3.18 -21.31
N ARG A 278 -10.38 -4.01 -20.45
CA ARG A 278 -10.92 -3.58 -19.16
C ARG A 278 -9.82 -3.44 -18.11
N GLU A 279 -8.72 -4.17 -18.26
CA GLU A 279 -7.52 -3.98 -17.42
C GLU A 279 -7.04 -2.53 -17.40
N GLN A 280 -7.06 -1.82 -18.54
CA GLN A 280 -6.65 -0.41 -18.58
C GLN A 280 -7.60 0.49 -17.78
N LEU A 281 -8.91 0.21 -17.81
CA LEU A 281 -9.87 0.93 -16.98
C LEU A 281 -9.63 0.64 -15.49
N VAL A 282 -9.37 -0.63 -15.15
CA VAL A 282 -9.10 -1.08 -13.77
C VAL A 282 -7.83 -0.45 -13.20
N GLU A 283 -6.75 -0.40 -13.97
CA GLU A 283 -5.49 0.26 -13.60
C GLU A 283 -5.71 1.75 -13.32
N GLN A 284 -6.37 2.47 -14.22
CA GLN A 284 -6.65 3.91 -14.02
C GLN A 284 -7.65 4.15 -12.89
N ALA A 285 -8.66 3.29 -12.73
CA ALA A 285 -9.63 3.38 -11.64
C ALA A 285 -8.98 3.18 -10.26
N LEU A 286 -8.08 2.20 -10.15
CA LEU A 286 -7.29 1.93 -8.96
C LEU A 286 -6.34 3.08 -8.64
N GLN A 287 -5.63 3.62 -9.63
CA GLN A 287 -4.73 4.77 -9.45
C GLN A 287 -5.50 6.02 -9.01
N VAL A 288 -6.66 6.33 -9.62
CA VAL A 288 -7.54 7.44 -9.20
C VAL A 288 -8.04 7.23 -7.77
N LEU A 289 -8.47 6.01 -7.43
CA LEU A 289 -8.96 5.69 -6.08
C LEU A 289 -7.87 5.79 -5.01
N VAL A 290 -6.63 5.39 -5.32
CA VAL A 290 -5.48 5.54 -4.40
C VAL A 290 -5.16 7.02 -4.14
N VAL A 291 -5.15 7.86 -5.18
CA VAL A 291 -4.86 9.30 -5.05
C VAL A 291 -6.03 10.05 -4.39
N ALA A 292 -7.29 9.71 -4.70
CA ALA A 292 -8.46 10.28 -4.02
C ALA A 292 -8.56 9.87 -2.53
N LEU A 293 -7.88 8.81 -2.12
CA LEU A 293 -7.71 8.41 -0.72
C LEU A 293 -6.41 8.95 -0.09
N GLU A 294 -5.75 9.93 -0.72
CA GLU A 294 -4.74 10.76 -0.08
C GLU A 294 -5.39 11.81 0.83
N HIS A 295 -4.90 11.92 2.06
CA HIS A 295 -5.47 12.75 3.11
C HIS A 295 -4.43 12.98 4.21
N GLU A 296 -4.21 14.23 4.60
CA GLU A 296 -3.12 14.61 5.53
C GLU A 296 -3.48 14.45 7.02
N ALA A 297 -4.74 14.19 7.39
CA ALA A 297 -5.08 13.95 8.80
C ALA A 297 -4.34 12.71 9.32
N GLY A 298 -3.60 12.89 10.42
CA GLY A 298 -2.53 12.00 10.86
C GLY A 298 -2.92 10.53 11.03
N SER A 299 -2.70 9.73 9.98
CA SER A 299 -2.67 8.27 10.08
C SER A 299 -1.59 7.85 11.08
N PRO A 300 -1.84 6.89 11.98
CA PRO A 300 -0.81 6.37 12.89
C PRO A 300 0.34 5.68 12.13
N ALA A 301 0.10 5.22 10.89
CA ALA A 301 1.14 4.71 10.01
C ALA A 301 1.88 5.83 9.26
N SER A 302 1.24 6.96 8.96
CA SER A 302 1.92 8.16 8.46
C SER A 302 2.81 8.79 9.54
N ALA A 303 2.33 8.85 10.79
CA ALA A 303 3.14 9.26 11.94
C ALA A 303 4.34 8.31 12.17
N ALA A 304 4.18 7.00 11.94
CA ALA A 304 5.29 6.04 11.97
C ALA A 304 6.28 6.24 10.81
N LEU A 305 5.83 6.70 9.64
CA LEU A 305 6.66 7.09 8.50
C LEU A 305 7.43 8.38 8.78
N GLN A 306 6.77 9.42 9.31
CA GLN A 306 7.37 10.68 9.70
C GLN A 306 8.37 10.51 10.87
N ALA A 307 8.09 9.61 11.81
CA ALA A 307 9.02 9.24 12.89
C ALA A 307 10.28 8.50 12.41
N LEU A 308 10.35 8.09 11.13
CA LEU A 308 11.57 7.55 10.50
C LEU A 308 12.37 8.63 9.75
N ASP A 309 11.84 9.85 9.56
CA ASP A 309 12.47 10.94 8.82
C ASP A 309 12.78 12.13 9.75
N ALA A 310 13.94 12.05 10.40
CA ALA A 310 14.30 12.83 11.58
C ALA A 310 14.74 14.28 11.27
N SER A 311 13.85 15.09 10.70
CA SER A 311 14.06 16.53 10.47
C SER A 311 12.84 17.43 10.68
N ALA A 312 11.65 16.88 10.96
CA ALA A 312 10.43 17.66 11.19
C ALA A 312 10.06 17.69 12.69
N SER A 313 10.49 18.72 13.41
CA SER A 313 10.08 18.96 14.80
C SER A 313 8.67 19.58 14.86
N PRO A 314 7.65 18.93 15.46
CA PRO A 314 6.34 19.54 15.64
C PRO A 314 6.40 20.67 16.67
N THR A 315 5.88 21.84 16.32
CA THR A 315 5.73 22.99 17.23
C THR A 315 4.55 22.77 18.17
N ALA A 316 4.66 23.23 19.43
CA ALA A 316 3.68 22.96 20.49
C ALA A 316 2.27 23.60 20.31
N ASP A 317 2.03 24.31 19.20
CA ASP A 317 0.76 24.97 18.88
C ASP A 317 -0.25 24.05 18.13
N GLU A 318 0.08 22.77 17.93
CA GLU A 318 -0.74 21.84 17.14
C GLU A 318 -1.86 21.14 17.94
N GLU A 319 -1.82 21.14 19.28
CA GLU A 319 -2.80 20.41 20.11
C GLU A 319 -4.20 21.08 20.19
N GLU A 320 -4.34 22.37 19.84
CA GLU A 320 -5.64 23.08 19.82
C GLU A 320 -6.29 23.20 18.42
N ARG A 321 -5.64 22.68 17.35
CA ARG A 321 -6.29 22.55 16.05
C ARG A 321 -6.95 21.18 15.91
N GLY A 322 -8.28 21.14 16.09
CA GLY A 322 -9.11 20.05 15.57
C GLY A 322 -8.93 19.87 14.05
N PRO A 323 -9.37 18.74 13.46
CA PRO A 323 -9.06 18.37 12.08
C PRO A 323 -9.76 19.27 11.05
N ALA A 324 -9.22 20.47 10.86
CA ALA A 324 -9.70 21.51 9.96
C ALA A 324 -9.09 21.41 8.55
N GLY A 325 -8.97 20.18 8.04
CA GLY A 325 -8.81 19.93 6.61
C GLY A 325 -10.18 19.90 5.93
N PRO A 326 -10.27 20.14 4.60
CA PRO A 326 -11.51 19.94 3.86
C PRO A 326 -11.96 18.46 3.95
N ASP A 327 -13.27 18.26 4.09
CA ASP A 327 -13.89 16.93 4.21
C ASP A 327 -13.68 16.11 2.93
N ASN A 328 -12.66 15.24 2.91
CA ASN A 328 -12.45 14.30 1.81
C ASN A 328 -13.60 13.27 1.82
N LEU A 329 -14.52 13.39 0.87
CA LEU A 329 -15.71 12.55 0.80
C LEU A 329 -15.39 11.08 0.46
N PHE A 330 -14.32 10.80 -0.30
CA PHE A 330 -13.89 9.42 -0.58
C PHE A 330 -13.48 8.70 0.71
N VAL A 331 -12.73 9.35 1.59
CA VAL A 331 -12.35 8.82 2.92
C VAL A 331 -13.57 8.70 3.84
N ASN A 332 -14.48 9.68 3.81
CA ASN A 332 -15.75 9.64 4.54
C ASN A 332 -16.68 8.50 4.08
N TYR A 333 -16.73 8.16 2.79
CA TYR A 333 -17.51 7.01 2.31
C TYR A 333 -16.83 5.68 2.66
N LEU A 334 -15.52 5.56 2.43
CA LEU A 334 -14.76 4.34 2.71
C LEU A 334 -14.83 3.93 4.19
N SER A 335 -14.73 4.87 5.12
CA SER A 335 -14.85 4.63 6.57
C SER A 335 -16.27 4.22 7.02
N ARG A 336 -17.30 4.59 6.23
CA ARG A 336 -18.71 4.26 6.49
C ARG A 336 -19.15 2.89 5.96
N ILE A 337 -18.41 2.26 5.05
CA ILE A 337 -18.67 0.87 4.63
C ILE A 337 -18.70 -0.06 5.85
N HIS A 338 -19.69 -0.95 5.92
CA HIS A 338 -19.94 -1.77 7.13
C HIS A 338 -20.73 -3.07 6.92
N ARG A 339 -21.34 -3.29 5.75
CA ARG A 339 -22.15 -4.50 5.51
C ARG A 339 -21.21 -5.68 5.25
N GLU A 340 -21.49 -6.84 5.82
CA GLU A 340 -20.57 -7.99 5.73
C GLU A 340 -20.40 -8.48 4.28
N GLU A 341 -21.43 -8.32 3.45
CA GLU A 341 -21.41 -8.53 1.99
C GLU A 341 -20.43 -7.59 1.27
N ASP A 342 -20.49 -6.28 1.53
CA ASP A 342 -19.59 -5.27 0.94
C ASP A 342 -18.13 -5.56 1.32
N LEU A 343 -17.88 -5.83 2.61
CA LEU A 343 -16.54 -6.09 3.14
C LEU A 343 -15.95 -7.40 2.57
N SER A 344 -16.79 -8.43 2.39
CA SER A 344 -16.43 -9.69 1.75
C SER A 344 -16.10 -9.53 0.28
N PHE A 345 -16.90 -8.75 -0.48
CA PHE A 345 -16.64 -8.42 -1.88
C PHE A 345 -15.30 -7.71 -2.06
N ILE A 346 -15.01 -6.67 -1.27
CA ILE A 346 -13.75 -5.92 -1.31
C ILE A 346 -12.56 -6.85 -1.02
N LEU A 347 -12.63 -7.62 0.08
CA LEU A 347 -11.54 -8.52 0.48
C LEU A 347 -11.29 -9.62 -0.55
N ARG A 348 -12.35 -10.19 -1.13
CA ARG A 348 -12.26 -11.22 -2.17
C ARG A 348 -11.61 -10.67 -3.44
N GLY A 349 -12.02 -9.49 -3.91
CA GLY A 349 -11.43 -8.84 -5.08
C GLY A 349 -9.94 -8.56 -4.91
N LEU A 350 -9.56 -7.92 -3.80
CA LEU A 350 -8.16 -7.65 -3.47
C LEU A 350 -7.33 -8.94 -3.35
N THR A 351 -7.86 -9.97 -2.68
CA THR A 351 -7.21 -11.28 -2.54
C THR A 351 -7.02 -11.96 -3.91
N GLN A 352 -8.05 -12.00 -4.76
CA GLN A 352 -8.00 -12.62 -6.10
C GLN A 352 -6.95 -11.95 -6.99
N LEU A 353 -6.89 -10.62 -6.99
CA LEU A 353 -5.93 -9.85 -7.79
C LEU A 353 -4.50 -10.00 -7.25
N LEU A 354 -4.27 -9.86 -5.94
CA LEU A 354 -2.92 -9.98 -5.36
C LEU A 354 -2.35 -11.41 -5.48
N ASN A 355 -3.19 -12.45 -5.46
CA ASN A 355 -2.77 -13.84 -5.68
C ASN A 355 -2.59 -14.22 -7.15
N ASN A 356 -3.06 -13.42 -8.13
CA ASN A 356 -2.99 -13.76 -9.56
C ASN A 356 -1.57 -14.20 -10.03
N PRO A 357 -0.47 -13.50 -9.68
CA PRO A 357 0.88 -13.94 -10.06
C PRO A 357 1.38 -15.21 -9.37
N LEU A 358 0.69 -15.70 -8.32
CA LEU A 358 1.05 -16.91 -7.56
C LEU A 358 0.38 -18.17 -8.10
N ILE A 359 -0.65 -18.04 -8.94
CA ILE A 359 -1.43 -19.15 -9.49
C ILE A 359 -0.50 -20.08 -10.30
N GLN A 360 -0.31 -21.30 -9.79
CA GLN A 360 0.43 -22.34 -10.49
C GLN A 360 -0.45 -23.00 -11.55
N THR A 361 0.09 -23.13 -12.75
CA THR A 361 -0.51 -23.82 -13.90
C THR A 361 0.50 -24.76 -14.52
N TYR A 362 0.03 -25.90 -15.06
CA TYR A 362 0.90 -26.89 -15.73
C TYR A 362 1.56 -26.35 -17.00
N LEU A 363 1.01 -25.28 -17.59
CA LEU A 363 1.47 -24.69 -18.85
C LEU A 363 2.20 -23.37 -18.58
N PRO A 364 3.46 -23.19 -19.03
CA PRO A 364 4.22 -21.99 -18.73
C PRO A 364 3.58 -20.76 -19.38
N ARG A 365 3.38 -19.71 -18.57
CA ARG A 365 2.76 -18.43 -18.98
C ARG A 365 1.33 -18.57 -19.52
N SER A 366 0.56 -19.59 -19.12
CA SER A 366 -0.82 -19.75 -19.60
C SER A 366 -1.83 -18.76 -19.00
N THR A 367 -1.57 -18.25 -17.80
CA THR A 367 -2.38 -17.21 -17.14
C THR A 367 -1.82 -15.81 -17.39
N LYS A 368 -2.71 -14.83 -17.53
CA LYS A 368 -2.35 -13.41 -17.55
C LYS A 368 -1.77 -13.01 -16.19
N LYS A 369 -0.81 -12.08 -16.17
CA LYS A 369 -0.28 -11.49 -14.93
C LYS A 369 -0.52 -9.98 -14.89
N ILE A 370 -1.26 -9.52 -13.88
CA ILE A 370 -1.49 -8.09 -13.63
C ILE A 370 -0.18 -7.37 -13.30
N GLN A 371 -0.14 -6.04 -13.52
CA GLN A 371 1.04 -5.22 -13.23
C GLN A 371 0.86 -4.24 -12.06
N PHE A 372 -0.37 -3.75 -11.82
CA PHE A 372 -0.77 -2.77 -10.79
C PHE A 372 -0.81 -3.31 -9.34
N HIS A 373 0.14 -4.19 -9.00
CA HIS A 373 0.20 -4.86 -7.69
C HIS A 373 0.64 -3.94 -6.54
N GLN A 374 1.27 -2.81 -6.83
CA GLN A 374 1.69 -1.85 -5.80
C GLN A 374 0.48 -1.05 -5.31
N GLU A 375 -0.35 -0.60 -6.24
CA GLU A 375 -1.54 0.19 -5.98
C GLU A 375 -2.62 -0.63 -5.26
N LEU A 376 -2.72 -1.94 -5.54
CA LEU A 376 -3.56 -2.87 -4.75
C LEU A 376 -3.12 -2.99 -3.29
N LEU A 377 -1.81 -2.98 -3.01
CA LEU A 377 -1.28 -3.00 -1.65
C LEU A 377 -1.57 -1.66 -0.93
N ILE A 378 -1.42 -0.53 -1.63
CA ILE A 378 -1.78 0.79 -1.09
C ILE A 378 -3.28 0.87 -0.79
N LEU A 379 -4.13 0.39 -1.71
CA LEU A 379 -5.58 0.37 -1.50
C LEU A 379 -5.96 -0.50 -0.29
N PHE A 380 -5.40 -1.70 -0.16
CA PHE A 380 -5.62 -2.55 1.03
C PHE A 380 -5.16 -1.87 2.32
N TRP A 381 -3.99 -1.21 2.32
CA TRP A 381 -3.51 -0.44 3.48
C TRP A 381 -4.47 0.68 3.87
N LYS A 382 -4.91 1.50 2.91
CA LYS A 382 -5.89 2.58 3.12
C LYS A 382 -7.22 2.05 3.66
N PHE A 383 -7.70 0.91 3.16
CA PHE A 383 -8.88 0.23 3.69
C PHE A 383 -8.72 -0.21 5.15
N CYS A 384 -7.61 -0.86 5.50
CA CYS A 384 -7.32 -1.28 6.87
C CYS A 384 -7.12 -0.09 7.83
N ASP A 385 -6.58 1.03 7.36
CA ASP A 385 -6.35 2.18 8.22
C ASP A 385 -7.63 3.02 8.42
N PHE A 386 -8.27 3.49 7.35
CA PHE A 386 -9.44 4.36 7.45
C PHE A 386 -10.74 3.62 7.83
N ASN A 387 -10.85 2.30 7.59
CA ASN A 387 -12.01 1.52 8.00
C ASN A 387 -11.64 0.39 8.98
N LYS A 388 -11.71 0.71 10.28
CA LYS A 388 -11.46 -0.27 11.34
C LYS A 388 -12.44 -1.46 11.31
N LYS A 389 -13.65 -1.34 10.73
CA LYS A 389 -14.56 -2.49 10.54
C LYS A 389 -14.03 -3.46 9.50
N PHE A 390 -13.44 -2.96 8.40
CA PHE A 390 -12.74 -3.79 7.41
C PHE A 390 -11.52 -4.47 8.04
N LEU A 391 -10.71 -3.75 8.82
CA LEU A 391 -9.58 -4.32 9.56
C LEU A 391 -10.02 -5.48 10.47
N PHE A 392 -11.04 -5.27 11.32
CA PHE A 392 -11.55 -6.34 12.19
C PHE A 392 -12.22 -7.49 11.41
N PHE A 393 -12.87 -7.21 10.27
CA PHE A 393 -13.44 -8.24 9.40
C PHE A 393 -12.36 -9.15 8.80
N VAL A 394 -11.28 -8.57 8.24
CA VAL A 394 -10.11 -9.32 7.74
C VAL A 394 -9.50 -10.21 8.83
N LEU A 395 -9.44 -9.71 10.06
CA LEU A 395 -8.86 -10.41 11.22
C LEU A 395 -9.80 -11.44 11.88
N LYS A 396 -11.11 -11.39 11.60
CA LYS A 396 -12.14 -12.31 12.14
C LYS A 396 -11.97 -13.72 11.59
N SER A 397 -11.77 -13.86 10.29
CA SER A 397 -11.64 -15.13 9.58
C SER A 397 -10.19 -15.62 9.55
N SER A 398 -9.80 -16.44 8.57
CA SER A 398 -8.39 -16.72 8.28
C SER A 398 -7.92 -16.15 6.95
N ASP A 399 -8.74 -15.31 6.33
CA ASP A 399 -8.57 -14.88 4.95
C ASP A 399 -7.48 -13.79 4.87
N VAL A 400 -7.16 -13.17 6.01
CA VAL A 400 -5.90 -12.45 6.27
C VAL A 400 -4.65 -13.26 5.89
N LEU A 401 -4.68 -14.60 5.91
CA LEU A 401 -3.57 -15.44 5.46
C LEU A 401 -3.47 -15.49 3.92
N GLU A 402 -4.60 -15.40 3.22
CA GLU A 402 -4.64 -15.31 1.75
C GLU A 402 -4.18 -13.94 1.25
N MET A 403 -4.28 -12.90 2.09
CA MET A 403 -3.61 -11.61 1.90
C MET A 403 -2.12 -11.62 2.32
N LEU A 404 -1.77 -12.31 3.40
CA LEU A 404 -0.40 -12.41 3.91
C LEU A 404 0.57 -13.03 2.89
N VAL A 405 0.17 -14.12 2.23
CA VAL A 405 1.04 -14.86 1.31
C VAL A 405 1.50 -14.02 0.10
N PRO A 406 0.64 -13.26 -0.62
CA PRO A 406 1.11 -12.35 -1.66
C PRO A 406 1.90 -11.15 -1.11
N ILE A 407 1.56 -10.58 0.05
CA ILE A 407 2.40 -9.53 0.68
C ILE A 407 3.83 -10.07 0.88
N LEU A 408 3.97 -11.23 1.51
CA LEU A 408 5.27 -11.88 1.73
C LEU A 408 5.98 -12.29 0.42
N PHE A 409 5.23 -12.66 -0.63
CA PHE A 409 5.79 -12.91 -1.96
C PHE A 409 6.45 -11.64 -2.52
N TYR A 410 5.73 -10.52 -2.57
CA TYR A 410 6.25 -9.27 -3.12
C TYR A 410 7.40 -8.71 -2.27
N LEU A 411 7.34 -8.81 -0.94
CA LEU A 411 8.48 -8.49 -0.06
C LEU A 411 9.73 -9.33 -0.38
N ASN A 412 9.58 -10.64 -0.63
CA ASN A 412 10.71 -11.50 -0.97
C ASN A 412 11.27 -11.21 -2.38
N ASP A 413 10.42 -10.90 -3.36
CA ASP A 413 10.84 -10.64 -4.74
C ASP A 413 11.51 -9.25 -4.90
N ALA A 414 10.97 -8.23 -4.23
CA ALA A 414 11.49 -6.86 -4.31
C ALA A 414 12.76 -6.60 -3.47
N ARG A 415 13.08 -7.45 -2.48
CA ARG A 415 14.16 -7.23 -1.48
C ARG A 415 15.53 -6.79 -2.06
N ALA A 416 15.86 -7.25 -3.26
CA ALA A 416 17.15 -7.05 -3.90
C ALA A 416 17.18 -5.83 -4.85
N ASP A 417 16.03 -5.22 -5.12
CA ASP A 417 15.81 -4.23 -6.16
C ASP A 417 15.57 -2.82 -5.56
N GLN A 418 16.59 -1.96 -5.68
CA GLN A 418 16.55 -0.60 -5.12
C GLN A 418 15.47 0.31 -5.72
N SER A 419 14.90 -0.05 -6.88
CA SER A 419 13.78 0.68 -7.49
C SER A 419 12.45 0.35 -6.81
N ARG A 420 12.31 -0.86 -6.26
CA ARG A 420 11.07 -1.35 -5.62
C ARG A 420 11.08 -1.20 -4.09
N VAL A 421 11.95 -0.36 -3.56
CA VAL A 421 12.05 -0.06 -2.12
C VAL A 421 10.73 0.43 -1.51
N GLY A 422 9.91 1.20 -2.24
CA GLY A 422 8.59 1.67 -1.79
C GLY A 422 7.59 0.53 -1.57
N LEU A 423 7.54 -0.45 -2.48
CA LEU A 423 6.74 -1.68 -2.31
C LEU A 423 7.13 -2.43 -1.04
N VAL A 424 8.44 -2.51 -0.72
CA VAL A 424 8.92 -3.15 0.51
C VAL A 424 8.43 -2.40 1.75
N HIS A 425 8.47 -1.06 1.74
CA HIS A 425 7.94 -0.23 2.83
C HIS A 425 6.43 -0.46 3.03
N ILE A 426 5.62 -0.35 1.96
CA ILE A 426 4.17 -0.57 2.00
C ILE A 426 3.83 -1.96 2.58
N GLY A 427 4.48 -3.02 2.07
CA GLY A 427 4.26 -4.38 2.55
C GLY A 427 4.64 -4.57 4.03
N VAL A 428 5.71 -3.92 4.50
CA VAL A 428 6.11 -3.97 5.92
C VAL A 428 5.15 -3.18 6.81
N PHE A 429 4.66 -2.00 6.39
CA PHE A 429 3.70 -1.23 7.18
C PHE A 429 2.32 -1.88 7.27
N ILE A 430 1.86 -2.58 6.21
CA ILE A 430 0.67 -3.43 6.28
C ILE A 430 0.85 -4.53 7.33
N LEU A 431 1.99 -5.22 7.32
CA LEU A 431 2.26 -6.27 8.32
C LEU A 431 2.47 -5.70 9.73
N LEU A 432 2.99 -4.48 9.87
CA LEU A 432 3.08 -3.78 11.16
C LEU A 432 1.69 -3.49 11.73
N LEU A 433 0.80 -2.91 10.92
CA LEU A 433 -0.61 -2.64 11.27
C LEU A 433 -1.34 -3.93 11.67
N LEU A 434 -1.24 -5.00 10.87
CA LEU A 434 -1.85 -6.30 11.18
C LEU A 434 -1.22 -6.97 12.42
N SER A 435 0.08 -6.77 12.68
CA SER A 435 0.77 -7.39 13.82
C SER A 435 0.32 -6.89 15.19
N GLY A 436 -0.20 -5.66 15.28
CA GLY A 436 -0.71 -5.10 16.54
C GLY A 436 -1.95 -5.84 17.08
N GLU A 437 -2.62 -6.63 16.24
CA GLU A 437 -3.88 -7.30 16.56
C GLU A 437 -3.67 -8.77 16.93
N ARG A 438 -4.09 -9.15 18.14
CA ARG A 438 -3.94 -10.51 18.72
C ARG A 438 -4.41 -11.62 17.77
N ASN A 439 -5.50 -11.38 17.04
CA ASN A 439 -6.07 -12.36 16.12
C ASN A 439 -5.09 -12.71 14.98
N PHE A 440 -4.30 -11.76 14.46
CA PHE A 440 -3.30 -12.03 13.43
C PHE A 440 -2.24 -13.01 13.96
N GLY A 441 -1.61 -12.71 15.10
CA GLY A 441 -0.60 -13.56 15.73
C GLY A 441 -1.11 -14.97 16.04
N VAL A 442 -2.37 -15.11 16.46
CA VAL A 442 -3.01 -16.42 16.66
C VAL A 442 -3.24 -17.16 15.34
N ARG A 443 -3.72 -16.48 14.29
CA ARG A 443 -4.01 -17.09 12.96
C ARG A 443 -2.75 -17.56 12.24
N LEU A 444 -1.60 -16.91 12.44
CA LEU A 444 -0.32 -17.30 11.83
C LEU A 444 0.09 -18.75 12.11
N ASN A 445 -0.42 -19.36 13.19
CA ASN A 445 -0.16 -20.76 13.55
C ASN A 445 -0.83 -21.78 12.61
N LYS A 446 -1.70 -21.38 11.67
CA LYS A 446 -2.24 -22.33 10.68
C LYS A 446 -1.09 -22.91 9.82
N PRO A 447 -1.10 -24.22 9.51
CA PRO A 447 -0.09 -24.83 8.64
C PRO A 447 -0.01 -24.15 7.27
N TYR A 448 1.20 -23.90 6.78
CA TYR A 448 1.44 -23.38 5.44
C TYR A 448 1.53 -24.54 4.44
N THR A 449 0.47 -24.72 3.66
CA THR A 449 0.32 -25.83 2.68
C THR A 449 0.51 -25.40 1.23
N LEU A 450 0.34 -24.10 0.95
CA LEU A 450 0.55 -23.50 -0.38
C LEU A 450 2.02 -23.62 -0.80
N ARG A 451 2.26 -24.05 -2.05
CA ARG A 451 3.62 -24.19 -2.61
C ARG A 451 3.94 -23.07 -3.59
N VAL A 452 3.85 -21.82 -3.16
CA VAL A 452 4.21 -20.66 -3.97
C VAL A 452 5.68 -20.78 -4.42
N PRO A 453 6.02 -20.51 -5.70
CA PRO A 453 7.39 -20.63 -6.20
C PRO A 453 8.27 -19.45 -5.75
N MET A 454 8.54 -19.40 -4.45
CA MET A 454 9.40 -18.40 -3.81
C MET A 454 10.85 -18.89 -3.78
N ASP A 455 11.80 -17.97 -3.99
CA ASP A 455 13.21 -18.16 -3.63
C ASP A 455 13.35 -18.14 -2.08
N ILE A 456 13.09 -19.30 -1.44
CA ILE A 456 13.27 -19.57 0.00
C ILE A 456 13.69 -21.04 0.21
N PRO A 457 14.31 -21.40 1.36
CA PRO A 457 14.56 -22.80 1.71
C PRO A 457 13.26 -23.58 1.86
N VAL A 458 13.24 -24.85 1.44
CA VAL A 458 12.09 -25.75 1.70
C VAL A 458 11.97 -26.00 3.21
N PHE A 459 10.77 -25.81 3.74
CA PHE A 459 10.42 -26.12 5.14
C PHE A 459 9.03 -26.76 5.22
N THR A 460 8.65 -27.19 6.41
CA THR A 460 7.28 -27.57 6.76
C THR A 460 6.97 -26.95 8.11
N GLY A 461 5.84 -26.24 8.20
CA GLY A 461 5.54 -25.37 9.34
C GLY A 461 4.30 -24.52 9.09
N THR A 462 4.27 -23.36 9.73
CA THR A 462 3.13 -22.43 9.83
C THR A 462 3.30 -21.20 8.93
N HIS A 463 2.31 -20.30 8.92
CA HIS A 463 2.48 -19.00 8.27
C HIS A 463 3.43 -18.07 9.05
N ALA A 464 3.60 -18.27 10.37
CA ALA A 464 4.65 -17.59 11.14
C ALA A 464 6.06 -17.98 10.67
N ASP A 465 6.28 -19.26 10.34
CA ASP A 465 7.55 -19.73 9.79
C ASP A 465 7.88 -19.06 8.46
N LEU A 466 6.88 -18.93 7.57
CA LEU A 466 7.02 -18.23 6.29
C LEU A 466 7.44 -16.77 6.49
N LEU A 467 6.75 -16.06 7.39
CA LEU A 467 7.05 -14.66 7.75
C LEU A 467 8.47 -14.53 8.28
N ILE A 468 8.88 -15.36 9.25
CA ILE A 468 10.23 -15.32 9.85
C ILE A 468 11.32 -15.63 8.82
N VAL A 469 11.10 -16.63 7.93
CA VAL A 469 12.06 -17.00 6.88
C VAL A 469 12.25 -15.87 5.87
N ILE A 470 11.17 -15.18 5.49
CA ILE A 470 11.24 -14.07 4.53
C ILE A 470 11.81 -12.81 5.19
N PHE A 471 11.45 -12.50 6.44
CA PHE A 471 12.01 -11.38 7.19
C PHE A 471 13.52 -11.55 7.42
N HIS A 472 13.97 -12.76 7.79
CA HIS A 472 15.40 -13.11 7.82
C HIS A 472 16.07 -12.81 6.48
N LYS A 473 15.41 -13.15 5.36
CA LYS A 473 15.98 -13.00 4.02
C LYS A 473 15.99 -11.55 3.52
N VAL A 474 14.99 -10.74 3.88
CA VAL A 474 14.97 -9.29 3.66
C VAL A 474 16.11 -8.63 4.45
N ILE A 475 16.30 -8.99 5.72
CA ILE A 475 17.37 -8.46 6.57
C ILE A 475 18.78 -8.87 6.08
N THR A 476 18.96 -10.14 5.69
CA THR A 476 20.30 -10.71 5.39
C THR A 476 20.70 -10.73 3.91
N SER A 477 19.76 -10.49 2.98
CA SER A 477 20.05 -10.43 1.54
C SER A 477 19.40 -9.24 0.82
N GLY A 478 18.78 -8.32 1.56
CA GLY A 478 18.27 -7.07 1.02
C GLY A 478 19.35 -6.02 0.77
N HIS A 479 19.01 -4.97 0.02
CA HIS A 479 19.91 -3.85 -0.24
C HIS A 479 19.97 -2.85 0.93
N GLN A 480 21.02 -2.02 1.00
CA GLN A 480 21.27 -1.12 2.13
C GLN A 480 20.10 -0.17 2.48
N ARG A 481 19.32 0.30 1.50
CA ARG A 481 18.11 1.12 1.73
C ARG A 481 16.99 0.42 2.52
N LEU A 482 17.12 -0.87 2.88
CA LEU A 482 16.16 -1.58 3.76
C LEU A 482 16.56 -1.57 5.24
N HIS A 483 17.73 -1.05 5.60
CA HIS A 483 18.15 -0.97 7.02
C HIS A 483 17.13 -0.23 7.92
N PRO A 484 16.48 0.88 7.52
CA PRO A 484 15.47 1.54 8.35
C PRO A 484 14.26 0.64 8.69
N LEU A 485 13.94 -0.34 7.85
CA LEU A 485 12.85 -1.28 8.09
C LEU A 485 13.21 -2.39 9.10
N PHE A 486 14.47 -2.52 9.53
CA PHE A 486 14.87 -3.62 10.42
C PHE A 486 14.15 -3.56 11.78
N ASP A 487 13.98 -2.37 12.34
CA ASP A 487 13.22 -2.18 13.59
C ASP A 487 11.73 -2.50 13.40
N CYS A 488 11.13 -2.12 12.26
CA CYS A 488 9.73 -2.49 11.93
C CYS A 488 9.57 -4.01 11.77
N LEU A 489 10.47 -4.66 11.03
CA LEU A 489 10.47 -6.11 10.79
C LEU A 489 10.62 -6.90 12.10
N LEU A 490 11.48 -6.45 13.02
CA LEU A 490 11.61 -7.09 14.33
C LEU A 490 10.43 -6.77 15.25
N THR A 491 9.89 -5.55 15.21
CA THR A 491 8.69 -5.15 15.99
C THR A 491 7.48 -6.02 15.63
N ILE A 492 7.27 -6.33 14.34
CA ILE A 492 6.24 -7.28 13.89
C ILE A 492 6.43 -8.65 14.55
N ILE A 493 7.68 -9.17 14.58
CA ILE A 493 7.97 -10.48 15.20
C ILE A 493 7.76 -10.40 16.73
N VAL A 494 8.12 -9.30 17.38
CA VAL A 494 7.84 -9.06 18.81
C VAL A 494 6.34 -9.09 19.08
N ASN A 495 5.52 -8.37 18.29
CA ASN A 495 4.07 -8.30 18.49
C ASN A 495 3.39 -9.67 18.38
N ILE A 496 3.79 -10.51 17.42
CA ILE A 496 3.23 -11.86 17.26
C ILE A 496 3.84 -12.90 18.22
N SER A 497 5.03 -12.65 18.77
CA SER A 497 5.80 -13.65 19.54
C SER A 497 5.08 -14.32 20.73
N PRO A 498 4.19 -13.67 21.51
CA PRO A 498 3.43 -14.33 22.58
C PRO A 498 2.45 -15.40 22.10
N TYR A 499 2.15 -15.45 20.79
CA TYR A 499 1.15 -16.32 20.19
C TYR A 499 1.73 -17.44 19.34
N LEU A 500 3.05 -17.45 19.09
CA LEU A 500 3.69 -18.40 18.16
C LEU A 500 3.85 -19.79 18.78
N LYS A 501 3.26 -20.80 18.14
CA LYS A 501 3.29 -22.21 18.54
C LYS A 501 4.00 -23.04 17.48
N SER A 502 4.79 -24.02 17.92
CA SER A 502 5.36 -25.04 17.03
C SER A 502 6.20 -24.51 15.87
N LEU A 503 7.00 -23.47 16.13
CA LEU A 503 7.99 -22.98 15.15
C LEU A 503 8.87 -24.12 14.64
N SER A 504 9.08 -24.14 13.33
CA SER A 504 9.97 -25.09 12.67
C SER A 504 11.42 -24.90 13.09
N MET A 505 12.21 -25.97 12.99
CA MET A 505 13.67 -25.91 13.16
C MET A 505 14.32 -24.88 12.21
N VAL A 506 13.72 -24.62 11.04
CA VAL A 506 14.22 -23.61 10.09
C VAL A 506 14.04 -22.20 10.67
N ALA A 507 12.81 -21.80 11.00
CA ALA A 507 12.52 -20.46 11.54
C ALA A 507 13.25 -20.19 12.87
N ALA A 508 13.32 -21.19 13.75
CA ALA A 508 14.09 -21.10 15.00
C ALA A 508 15.57 -20.77 14.73
N ASN A 509 16.24 -21.49 13.83
CA ASN A 509 17.63 -21.19 13.47
C ASN A 509 17.78 -19.86 12.73
N LYS A 510 16.75 -19.38 12.01
CA LYS A 510 16.76 -18.03 11.41
C LYS A 510 16.75 -16.93 12.47
N LEU A 511 15.92 -17.02 13.51
CA LEU A 511 15.92 -16.05 14.62
C LEU A 511 17.27 -16.05 15.36
N LEU A 512 17.83 -17.23 15.67
CA LEU A 512 19.13 -17.34 16.32
C LEU A 512 20.28 -16.78 15.44
N HIS A 513 20.19 -16.91 14.11
CA HIS A 513 21.15 -16.28 13.19
C HIS A 513 21.04 -14.74 13.20
N LEU A 514 19.84 -14.16 13.32
CA LEU A 514 19.71 -12.71 13.48
C LEU A 514 20.33 -12.24 14.80
N LEU A 515 20.14 -12.99 15.90
CA LEU A 515 20.76 -12.67 17.19
C LEU A 515 22.29 -12.73 17.08
N GLU A 516 22.85 -13.78 16.50
CA GLU A 516 24.29 -13.96 16.30
C GLU A 516 24.91 -12.87 15.39
N ALA A 517 24.16 -12.38 14.40
CA ALA A 517 24.59 -11.27 13.55
C ALA A 517 24.54 -9.92 14.28
N PHE A 518 23.43 -9.57 14.95
CA PHE A 518 23.25 -8.26 15.58
C PHE A 518 23.95 -8.13 16.94
N SER A 519 24.20 -9.24 17.66
CA SER A 519 25.04 -9.23 18.88
C SER A 519 26.55 -9.24 18.61
N ALA A 520 26.98 -9.38 17.34
CA ALA A 520 28.39 -9.37 16.99
C ALA A 520 29.01 -8.00 17.35
N PRO A 521 30.07 -7.92 18.19
CA PRO A 521 30.54 -6.64 18.73
C PRO A 521 30.93 -5.58 17.69
N TRP A 522 31.42 -5.97 16.51
CA TRP A 522 31.74 -5.03 15.43
C TRP A 522 30.51 -4.33 14.84
N PHE A 523 29.33 -4.95 14.91
CA PHE A 523 28.06 -4.40 14.44
C PHE A 523 27.34 -3.69 15.59
N LEU A 524 27.21 -4.36 16.74
CA LEU A 524 26.49 -3.83 17.91
C LEU A 524 27.03 -2.48 18.38
N LEU A 525 28.35 -2.27 18.25
CA LEU A 525 29.05 -1.06 18.68
C LEU A 525 29.23 -0.02 17.56
N SER A 526 28.84 -0.31 16.31
CA SER A 526 29.11 0.61 15.18
C SER A 526 28.14 1.79 15.07
N ALA A 527 26.98 1.72 15.73
CA ALA A 527 26.01 2.80 15.80
C ALA A 527 25.20 2.69 17.10
N GLN A 528 24.88 3.84 17.71
CA GLN A 528 24.27 3.92 19.04
C GLN A 528 22.92 3.18 19.15
N GLN A 529 22.14 3.11 18.06
CA GLN A 529 20.81 2.49 18.05
C GLN A 529 20.81 0.97 17.82
N HIS A 530 21.94 0.36 17.40
CA HIS A 530 21.97 -1.08 17.02
C HIS A 530 21.61 -2.05 18.16
N HIS A 531 21.65 -1.61 19.42
CA HIS A 531 21.21 -2.43 20.55
C HIS A 531 19.68 -2.66 20.58
N HIS A 532 18.86 -1.84 19.90
CA HIS A 532 17.41 -2.07 19.79
C HIS A 532 17.11 -3.38 19.05
N LEU A 533 17.83 -3.66 17.96
CA LEU A 533 17.70 -4.91 17.19
C LEU A 533 17.96 -6.16 18.04
N VAL A 534 18.95 -6.09 18.95
CA VAL A 534 19.24 -7.18 19.90
C VAL A 534 18.16 -7.26 20.99
N PHE A 535 17.71 -6.12 21.51
CA PHE A 535 16.63 -6.09 22.51
C PHE A 535 15.33 -6.70 21.98
N PHE A 536 14.89 -6.35 20.76
CA PHE A 536 13.71 -6.95 20.13
C PHE A 536 13.84 -8.47 19.99
N LEU A 537 14.99 -8.99 19.56
CA LEU A 537 15.20 -10.44 19.46
C LEU A 537 15.18 -11.14 20.82
N LEU A 538 15.76 -10.54 21.86
CA LEU A 538 15.66 -11.06 23.22
C LEU A 538 14.20 -11.08 23.72
N GLU A 539 13.42 -10.03 23.44
CA GLU A 539 11.99 -9.98 23.76
C GLU A 539 11.19 -11.06 23.02
N VAL A 540 11.49 -11.34 21.74
CA VAL A 540 10.90 -12.47 20.99
C VAL A 540 11.17 -13.80 21.69
N PHE A 541 12.41 -14.06 22.12
CA PHE A 541 12.74 -15.30 22.82
C PHE A 541 12.07 -15.38 24.20
N ASN A 542 12.06 -14.27 24.95
CA ASN A 542 11.38 -14.18 26.25
C ASN A 542 9.89 -14.49 26.11
N ASN A 543 9.18 -13.86 25.17
CA ASN A 543 7.75 -14.06 24.96
C ASN A 543 7.42 -15.51 24.57
N ILE A 544 8.18 -16.12 23.65
CA ILE A 544 7.92 -17.51 23.24
C ILE A 544 8.20 -18.47 24.40
N ILE A 545 9.26 -18.24 25.20
CA ILE A 545 9.57 -19.04 26.39
C ILE A 545 8.54 -18.83 27.52
N GLN A 546 8.03 -17.62 27.70
CA GLN A 546 7.10 -17.29 28.77
C GLN A 546 5.67 -17.77 28.49
N TYR A 547 5.20 -17.68 27.24
CA TYR A 547 3.80 -17.92 26.88
C TYR A 547 3.56 -19.18 26.06
N GLN A 548 4.58 -19.74 25.39
CA GLN A 548 4.42 -20.84 24.42
C GLN A 548 5.53 -21.91 24.52
N PHE A 549 6.13 -22.10 25.71
CA PHE A 549 7.25 -23.01 25.95
C PHE A 549 7.01 -24.43 25.40
N ASP A 550 5.94 -25.08 25.84
CA ASP A 550 5.62 -26.49 25.51
C ASP A 550 5.47 -26.73 24.01
N GLY A 551 4.99 -25.72 23.29
CA GLY A 551 4.84 -25.77 21.84
C GLY A 551 6.14 -25.60 21.06
N ASN A 552 7.20 -25.02 21.64
CA ASN A 552 8.36 -24.51 20.89
C ASN A 552 9.69 -25.21 21.22
N SER A 553 9.65 -26.53 21.41
CA SER A 553 10.83 -27.37 21.65
C SER A 553 11.98 -27.17 20.64
N ASN A 554 11.68 -26.92 19.36
CA ASN A 554 12.66 -26.59 18.32
C ASN A 554 13.46 -25.30 18.64
N LEU A 555 12.78 -24.27 19.17
CA LEU A 555 13.42 -23.00 19.54
C LEU A 555 14.27 -23.17 20.80
N VAL A 556 13.75 -23.85 21.82
CA VAL A 556 14.48 -24.17 23.06
C VAL A 556 15.76 -24.97 22.74
N TYR A 557 15.66 -25.96 21.86
CA TYR A 557 16.81 -26.72 21.36
C TYR A 557 17.82 -25.84 20.59
N ALA A 558 17.35 -24.95 19.72
CA ALA A 558 18.22 -24.02 18.98
C ALA A 558 18.96 -23.07 19.94
N ILE A 559 18.29 -22.53 20.96
CA ILE A 559 18.89 -21.70 22.03
C ILE A 559 19.95 -22.49 22.79
N ILE A 560 19.67 -23.73 23.21
CA ILE A 560 20.65 -24.60 23.89
C ILE A 560 21.88 -24.86 23.01
N ARG A 561 21.68 -25.15 21.72
CA ARG A 561 22.78 -25.36 20.74
C ARG A 561 23.59 -24.09 20.50
N LYS A 562 22.98 -22.90 20.59
CA LYS A 562 23.61 -21.58 20.38
C LYS A 562 23.92 -20.80 21.67
N ARG A 563 23.89 -21.44 22.84
CA ARG A 563 24.11 -20.80 24.17
C ARG A 563 25.34 -19.89 24.25
N ASN A 564 26.40 -20.21 23.48
CA ASN A 564 27.63 -19.42 23.41
C ASN A 564 27.38 -17.97 22.91
N VAL A 565 26.38 -17.73 22.06
CA VAL A 565 25.98 -16.38 21.61
C VAL A 565 25.47 -15.56 22.79
N PHE A 566 24.60 -16.14 23.62
CA PHE A 566 24.08 -15.50 24.83
C PHE A 566 25.20 -15.28 25.87
N HIS A 567 26.12 -16.23 26.03
CA HIS A 567 27.30 -16.04 26.89
C HIS A 567 28.24 -14.93 26.38
N GLN A 568 28.40 -14.74 25.06
CA GLN A 568 29.17 -13.64 24.50
C GLN A 568 28.46 -12.29 24.70
N LEU A 569 27.15 -12.24 24.47
CA LEU A 569 26.32 -11.05 24.71
C LEU A 569 26.26 -10.64 26.19
N ALA A 570 26.31 -11.60 27.12
CA ALA A 570 26.41 -11.34 28.55
C ALA A 570 27.81 -10.87 29.01
N ASN A 571 28.85 -11.08 28.18
CA ASN A 571 30.24 -10.71 28.46
C ASN A 571 30.78 -9.77 27.37
N LEU A 572 29.99 -8.76 27.00
CA LEU A 572 30.40 -7.74 26.02
C LEU A 572 31.65 -6.96 26.50
N PRO A 573 32.52 -6.54 25.56
CA PRO A 573 33.63 -5.63 25.86
C PRO A 573 33.15 -4.29 26.42
N THR A 574 33.73 -3.87 27.55
CA THR A 574 33.42 -2.59 28.22
C THR A 574 34.60 -1.63 28.29
N ASP A 575 35.83 -2.10 28.04
CA ASP A 575 37.02 -1.27 27.96
C ASP A 575 37.23 -0.67 26.57
N LYS A 576 37.87 0.51 26.51
CA LYS A 576 38.03 1.27 25.26
C LYS A 576 38.89 0.55 24.22
N GLU A 577 39.87 -0.23 24.65
CA GLU A 577 40.80 -0.92 23.74
C GLU A 577 40.11 -2.09 23.05
N SER A 578 39.39 -2.94 23.77
CA SER A 578 38.66 -4.06 23.18
C SER A 578 37.49 -3.60 22.31
N ILE A 579 36.81 -2.49 22.64
CA ILE A 579 35.81 -1.82 21.79
C ILE A 579 36.44 -1.33 20.48
N GLN A 580 37.57 -0.61 20.53
CA GLN A 580 38.26 -0.17 19.31
C GLN A 580 38.76 -1.35 18.46
N ASN A 581 39.31 -2.40 19.10
CA ASN A 581 39.70 -3.63 18.42
C ASN A 581 38.51 -4.37 17.78
N ALA A 582 37.32 -4.34 18.40
CA ALA A 582 36.11 -4.92 17.83
C ALA A 582 35.65 -4.17 16.56
N LEU A 583 35.66 -2.84 16.59
CA LEU A 583 35.30 -1.99 15.45
C LEU A 583 36.31 -2.10 14.29
N GLN A 584 37.61 -2.22 14.59
CA GLN A 584 38.66 -2.42 13.59
C GLN A 584 38.62 -3.82 12.94
N ARG A 585 38.04 -4.83 13.60
CA ARG A 585 37.89 -6.21 13.09
C ARG A 585 36.78 -6.37 12.02
N LYS A 586 36.49 -5.32 11.26
CA LYS A 586 35.48 -5.29 10.18
C LYS A 586 35.87 -6.22 9.03
N LYS A 587 35.50 -7.50 9.14
CA LYS A 587 35.69 -8.49 8.06
C LYS A 587 34.90 -8.07 6.81
N PRO A 588 35.53 -7.97 5.62
CA PRO A 588 34.79 -7.81 4.37
C PRO A 588 34.18 -9.17 3.99
N GLY A 589 32.87 -9.33 4.15
CA GLY A 589 32.13 -10.48 3.63
C GLY A 589 31.00 -10.98 4.52
N VAL A 590 29.77 -10.52 4.23
CA VAL A 590 28.53 -11.29 4.51
C VAL A 590 28.10 -11.96 3.21
N SER A 591 29.05 -12.65 2.57
CA SER A 591 28.87 -13.36 1.30
C SER A 591 29.74 -14.62 1.33
N ARG A 592 29.10 -15.78 1.07
CA ARG A 592 29.69 -17.13 1.16
C ARG A 592 30.14 -17.59 2.56
N VAL A 593 29.16 -18.01 3.37
CA VAL A 593 29.34 -19.17 4.28
C VAL A 593 28.25 -20.19 3.95
N ASN A 594 28.58 -21.09 3.02
CA ASN A 594 27.86 -22.31 2.69
C ASN A 594 28.93 -23.34 2.26
N SER A 595 28.60 -24.63 2.37
CA SER A 595 29.46 -25.78 2.00
C SER A 595 30.71 -25.98 2.86
N ALA A 596 30.55 -26.80 3.90
CA ALA A 596 31.64 -27.49 4.61
C ALA A 596 31.20 -28.91 5.01
N ASP A 597 30.64 -29.65 4.05
CA ASP A 597 30.39 -31.09 4.07
C ASP A 597 30.35 -31.57 2.60
N GLY A 598 31.04 -32.67 2.28
CA GLY A 598 31.16 -33.21 0.92
C GLY A 598 32.59 -33.60 0.55
N GLU A 599 32.77 -34.86 0.14
CA GLU A 599 34.07 -35.44 -0.22
C GLU A 599 34.51 -35.12 -1.66
N ALA A 600 35.77 -35.41 -2.00
CA ALA A 600 36.37 -35.01 -3.27
C ALA A 600 35.96 -35.87 -4.47
N THR A 601 35.73 -35.23 -5.63
CA THR A 601 35.91 -35.81 -6.97
C THR A 601 36.10 -34.68 -8.01
N GLU A 602 36.51 -35.04 -9.23
CA GLU A 602 37.19 -34.12 -10.16
C GLU A 602 36.28 -33.33 -11.13
N ASP A 603 36.89 -32.32 -11.77
CA ASP A 603 36.48 -31.59 -12.98
C ASP A 603 35.09 -30.94 -13.11
N SER A 604 35.08 -29.60 -13.01
CA SER A 604 34.37 -28.73 -13.97
C SER A 604 34.83 -27.27 -13.88
N LYS A 605 34.87 -26.56 -15.02
CA LYS A 605 35.22 -25.13 -15.10
C LYS A 605 33.99 -24.24 -14.86
N PRO A 606 34.14 -23.04 -14.27
CA PRO A 606 33.04 -22.07 -14.19
C PRO A 606 32.61 -21.58 -15.58
N ALA A 607 31.32 -21.32 -15.76
CA ALA A 607 30.79 -20.59 -16.91
C ALA A 607 30.84 -19.06 -16.66
N GLU A 608 30.99 -18.28 -17.72
CA GLU A 608 31.04 -16.81 -17.66
C GLU A 608 29.63 -16.17 -17.59
N PRO A 609 29.52 -14.89 -17.15
CA PRO A 609 28.23 -14.21 -17.04
C PRO A 609 27.59 -13.91 -18.40
N ALA A 610 26.26 -13.99 -18.48
CA ALA A 610 25.51 -13.63 -19.68
C ALA A 610 25.31 -12.11 -19.81
N GLU A 611 25.58 -11.55 -21.00
CA GLU A 611 25.27 -10.14 -21.31
C GLU A 611 23.79 -9.91 -21.65
N PRO A 612 23.23 -8.73 -21.33
CA PRO A 612 21.83 -8.41 -21.61
C PRO A 612 21.63 -7.83 -23.03
N GLY A 613 20.95 -8.59 -23.90
CA GLY A 613 20.20 -8.05 -25.04
C GLY A 613 20.74 -8.35 -26.45
N ALA A 614 20.30 -9.48 -27.02
CA ALA A 614 20.50 -9.79 -28.45
C ALA A 614 19.22 -10.35 -29.10
N LEU A 615 18.36 -9.46 -29.60
CA LEU A 615 17.14 -9.83 -30.34
C LEU A 615 17.45 -10.28 -31.79
N LYS A 616 17.67 -11.59 -32.00
CA LYS A 616 17.49 -12.24 -33.32
C LYS A 616 16.97 -13.67 -33.18
N ALA A 617 15.65 -13.82 -33.07
CA ALA A 617 15.00 -15.11 -33.27
C ALA A 617 15.04 -15.46 -34.77
N SER A 618 15.77 -16.51 -35.13
CA SER A 618 15.66 -17.11 -36.47
C SER A 618 14.60 -18.20 -36.44
N LEU A 619 13.75 -18.23 -37.47
CA LEU A 619 12.71 -19.24 -37.65
C LEU A 619 13.32 -20.48 -38.31
N GLU A 620 13.34 -21.61 -37.61
CA GLU A 620 13.54 -22.92 -38.26
C GLU A 620 12.20 -23.58 -38.62
N ALA A 621 12.26 -24.52 -39.57
CA ALA A 621 11.16 -24.78 -40.48
C ALA A 621 9.98 -25.56 -39.90
N THR A 622 8.77 -25.17 -40.31
CA THR A 622 7.54 -25.94 -40.12
C THR A 622 7.60 -27.25 -40.93
N PRO A 623 7.40 -28.44 -40.33
CA PRO A 623 7.15 -29.66 -41.10
C PRO A 623 5.75 -29.58 -41.74
N GLY A 624 5.67 -29.92 -43.03
CA GLY A 624 4.44 -29.78 -43.81
C GLY A 624 3.32 -30.73 -43.40
N ILE A 625 2.08 -30.26 -43.45
CA ILE A 625 0.88 -31.09 -43.34
C ILE A 625 0.69 -31.83 -44.67
N ASP A 626 0.75 -33.15 -44.65
CA ASP A 626 0.19 -33.97 -45.74
C ASP A 626 -0.22 -35.35 -45.21
N LYS A 627 -1.49 -35.75 -45.42
CA LYS A 627 -2.12 -37.04 -45.03
C LYS A 627 -2.08 -37.34 -43.52
N ILE A 628 -3.17 -37.15 -42.78
CA ILE A 628 -4.34 -38.04 -42.83
C ILE A 628 -5.62 -37.26 -42.48
N THR A 629 -6.65 -37.45 -43.29
CA THR A 629 -8.02 -36.99 -43.00
C THR A 629 -8.86 -38.16 -42.49
N GLU A 630 -9.51 -38.04 -41.32
CA GLU A 630 -10.86 -38.62 -41.17
C GLU A 630 -11.73 -37.93 -40.11
N LYS A 631 -12.88 -37.44 -40.58
CA LYS A 631 -14.20 -37.34 -39.94
C LYS A 631 -14.27 -36.93 -38.45
N ALA A 632 -14.63 -35.67 -38.22
CA ALA A 632 -15.34 -35.29 -37.02
C ALA A 632 -16.80 -35.80 -37.05
N GLN A 633 -17.33 -36.23 -35.90
CA GLN A 633 -18.77 -36.23 -35.62
C GLN A 633 -19.00 -35.71 -34.21
N VAL A 634 -19.70 -34.57 -34.11
CA VAL A 634 -20.25 -34.05 -32.86
C VAL A 634 -21.72 -34.47 -32.80
N SER A 635 -22.12 -35.16 -31.74
CA SER A 635 -23.55 -35.37 -31.46
C SER A 635 -24.12 -34.20 -30.67
N LYS A 636 -25.35 -33.81 -30.99
CA LYS A 636 -26.14 -32.93 -30.12
C LYS A 636 -26.78 -33.79 -29.03
N ASP A 637 -26.17 -33.79 -27.85
CA ASP A 637 -26.84 -33.55 -26.56
C ASP A 637 -25.84 -33.71 -25.42
N GLY A 638 -25.66 -32.65 -24.63
CA GLY A 638 -24.60 -32.55 -23.65
C GLY A 638 -24.97 -33.16 -22.30
N THR A 639 -24.86 -34.49 -22.14
CA THR A 639 -24.80 -35.18 -20.85
C THR A 639 -24.21 -36.57 -21.00
N MET A 640 -23.23 -36.94 -20.17
CA MET A 640 -23.03 -38.33 -19.76
C MET A 640 -22.60 -38.42 -18.29
N VAL A 641 -23.51 -38.93 -17.46
CA VAL A 641 -23.20 -39.58 -16.18
C VAL A 641 -23.03 -41.07 -16.46
N THR A 642 -22.05 -41.74 -15.85
CA THR A 642 -22.14 -43.19 -15.64
C THR A 642 -21.21 -43.67 -14.52
N VAL A 643 -21.81 -44.21 -13.46
CA VAL A 643 -21.19 -45.16 -12.52
C VAL A 643 -22.26 -46.20 -12.19
N PRO A 644 -21.95 -47.50 -12.29
CA PRO A 644 -22.30 -48.38 -11.17
C PRO A 644 -21.24 -49.45 -10.89
N HIS A 645 -20.95 -49.72 -9.62
CA HIS A 645 -21.44 -50.93 -8.94
C HIS A 645 -21.01 -51.00 -7.46
N SER A 646 -22.00 -51.16 -6.57
CA SER A 646 -21.91 -51.49 -5.14
C SER A 646 -22.00 -53.04 -4.96
N PRO A 647 -22.25 -53.67 -3.77
CA PRO A 647 -22.66 -53.21 -2.41
C PRO A 647 -21.65 -53.67 -1.31
N CYS A 648 -21.83 -53.57 0.03
CA CYS A 648 -22.76 -52.96 1.01
C CYS A 648 -21.96 -52.82 2.35
N ASP A 649 -22.42 -52.42 3.55
CA ASP A 649 -23.70 -51.98 4.17
C ASP A 649 -23.31 -51.08 5.40
N GLY A 650 -24.16 -50.52 6.26
CA GLY A 650 -25.63 -50.51 6.38
C GLY A 650 -26.07 -49.79 7.68
N SER A 651 -27.32 -49.29 7.76
CA SER A 651 -27.94 -48.49 8.86
C SER A 651 -27.28 -47.12 9.20
N ALA A 652 -27.97 -45.98 9.35
CA ALA A 652 -29.24 -45.59 10.02
C ALA A 652 -29.09 -45.37 11.55
N ILE A 653 -29.68 -44.35 12.22
CA ILE A 653 -30.76 -43.42 11.84
C ILE A 653 -30.70 -42.10 12.66
N ASP A 654 -31.54 -41.11 12.29
CA ASP A 654 -31.91 -39.87 13.02
C ASP A 654 -30.86 -38.78 13.32
N GLY A 655 -31.36 -37.58 13.61
CA GLY A 655 -30.61 -36.42 14.05
C GLY A 655 -31.38 -35.60 15.09
N ALA A 656 -30.71 -34.59 15.65
CA ALA A 656 -31.32 -33.60 16.54
C ALA A 656 -30.71 -32.22 16.27
N SER A 657 -31.53 -31.19 16.36
CA SER A 657 -31.06 -29.83 16.63
C SER A 657 -30.75 -29.69 18.11
N ASP A 658 -29.72 -28.95 18.48
CA ASP A 658 -29.72 -28.27 19.78
C ASP A 658 -29.03 -26.91 19.70
N THR A 659 -29.59 -25.95 20.44
CA THR A 659 -29.04 -24.61 20.65
C THR A 659 -28.52 -24.51 22.07
N GLU A 660 -27.22 -24.26 22.26
CA GLU A 660 -26.70 -23.83 23.55
C GLU A 660 -26.16 -22.39 23.49
N SER A 661 -26.67 -21.58 24.41
CA SER A 661 -26.22 -20.23 24.71
C SER A 661 -25.37 -20.29 25.97
N ASN A 662 -24.07 -20.02 25.88
CA ASN A 662 -23.22 -19.86 27.06
C ASN A 662 -22.79 -18.41 27.23
N SER A 663 -23.00 -17.90 28.45
CA SER A 663 -22.72 -16.53 28.85
C SER A 663 -21.82 -16.53 30.07
N GLU A 664 -20.53 -16.23 29.88
CA GLU A 664 -19.57 -16.04 30.96
C GLU A 664 -19.06 -14.58 30.95
N ARG A 665 -18.67 -14.09 32.13
CA ARG A 665 -18.26 -12.70 32.38
C ARG A 665 -16.92 -12.69 33.09
N ASP A 666 -15.84 -12.41 32.36
CA ASP A 666 -14.49 -12.28 32.91
C ASP A 666 -14.15 -10.81 33.23
N PRO A 667 -13.76 -10.47 34.48
CA PRO A 667 -13.46 -9.09 34.88
C PRO A 667 -11.95 -8.77 34.88
N GLU A 668 -11.19 -9.12 33.83
CA GLU A 668 -9.72 -8.90 33.77
C GLU A 668 -9.23 -8.00 32.61
N GLU A 669 -10.10 -7.47 31.75
CA GLU A 669 -9.67 -6.66 30.58
C GLU A 669 -8.93 -5.35 30.95
N SER A 670 -9.23 -4.74 32.10
CA SER A 670 -8.79 -3.38 32.47
C SER A 670 -7.26 -3.22 32.53
N ASP A 671 -6.54 -4.17 33.13
CA ASP A 671 -5.12 -3.98 33.46
C ASP A 671 -4.18 -4.35 32.30
N VAL A 672 -4.60 -5.24 31.41
CA VAL A 672 -3.87 -5.52 30.16
C VAL A 672 -3.96 -4.32 29.20
N GLN A 673 -5.14 -3.70 29.08
CA GLN A 673 -5.34 -2.48 28.29
C GLN A 673 -4.42 -1.34 28.77
N ARG A 674 -4.32 -1.14 30.09
CA ARG A 674 -3.44 -0.14 30.72
C ARG A 674 -1.95 -0.44 30.49
N LEU A 675 -1.53 -1.70 30.62
CA LEU A 675 -0.13 -2.08 30.39
C LEU A 675 0.32 -1.88 28.93
N LEU A 676 -0.60 -2.00 27.96
CA LEU A 676 -0.31 -1.74 26.55
C LEU A 676 -0.31 -0.23 26.23
N GLY A 677 -1.26 0.55 26.76
CA GLY A 677 -1.26 2.01 26.59
C GLY A 677 0.02 2.68 27.13
N VAL A 678 0.44 2.29 28.34
CA VAL A 678 1.70 2.75 28.95
C VAL A 678 2.95 2.29 28.16
N ARG A 679 2.82 1.25 27.32
CA ARG A 679 3.90 0.78 26.44
C ARG A 679 4.09 1.69 25.21
N LEU A 680 2.99 2.17 24.62
CA LEU A 680 2.98 3.14 23.52
C LEU A 680 3.45 4.53 23.99
N GLU A 681 2.97 5.03 25.13
CA GLU A 681 3.49 6.27 25.73
C GLU A 681 4.99 6.20 26.02
N ARG A 682 5.50 5.03 26.42
CA ARG A 682 6.95 4.81 26.62
C ARG A 682 7.72 4.81 25.32
N GLN A 683 7.18 4.31 24.20
CA GLN A 683 7.85 4.38 22.90
C GLN A 683 7.99 5.85 22.45
N SER A 684 6.92 6.64 22.56
CA SER A 684 6.97 8.10 22.31
C SER A 684 8.01 8.81 23.21
N ARG A 685 7.96 8.58 24.53
CA ARG A 685 8.89 9.23 25.48
C ARG A 685 10.33 8.75 25.39
N LEU A 686 10.60 7.55 24.86
CA LEU A 686 11.97 7.07 24.64
C LEU A 686 12.63 7.75 23.44
N ALA A 687 11.88 8.12 22.41
CA ALA A 687 12.42 8.92 21.30
C ALA A 687 12.84 10.32 21.77
N ALA A 688 11.95 11.04 22.48
CA ALA A 688 12.17 12.41 22.94
C ALA A 688 13.34 12.61 23.93
N VAL A 689 13.90 11.54 24.50
CA VAL A 689 15.06 11.62 25.41
C VAL A 689 16.40 11.51 24.67
N VAL A 690 16.42 11.09 23.40
CA VAL A 690 17.64 10.82 22.64
C VAL A 690 18.33 12.09 22.11
N GLU A 691 17.60 13.16 21.80
CA GLU A 691 18.16 14.34 21.12
C GLU A 691 19.03 15.26 21.99
N ASN A 692 18.83 15.25 23.31
CA ASN A 692 19.22 16.40 24.14
C ASN A 692 20.71 16.47 24.56
N GLN A 693 21.60 15.68 23.93
CA GLN A 693 23.06 15.62 24.25
C GLN A 693 23.97 15.30 23.04
N ALA A 694 24.01 16.14 22.00
CA ALA A 694 24.96 15.97 20.89
C ALA A 694 25.42 17.28 20.19
N SER A 695 26.30 18.08 20.81
CA SER A 695 27.07 19.13 20.12
C SER A 695 28.38 19.51 20.84
N PRO A 696 29.55 19.53 20.15
CA PRO A 696 30.82 20.01 20.72
C PRO A 696 31.53 21.10 19.88
N SER A 697 32.33 21.94 20.56
CA SER A 697 33.37 22.88 20.04
C SER A 697 32.90 24.04 19.11
N ASP A 698 33.47 25.26 19.14
CA ASP A 698 34.52 25.84 20.01
C ASP A 698 34.48 27.40 20.04
N HIS A 699 35.40 28.01 20.82
CA HIS A 699 35.90 29.41 20.80
C HIS A 699 35.49 30.46 21.87
N HIS A 700 36.48 30.79 22.71
CA HIS A 700 37.02 32.12 23.07
C HIS A 700 36.16 33.28 23.66
N GLU A 701 36.48 33.57 24.93
CA GLU A 701 36.91 34.89 25.48
C GLU A 701 35.95 35.96 26.05
N THR A 702 36.52 36.71 27.01
CA THR A 702 36.09 37.99 27.64
C THR A 702 34.83 38.06 28.53
N ALA A 703 35.09 38.12 29.84
CA ALA A 703 34.32 38.93 30.81
C ALA A 703 34.72 40.44 30.66
N PRO A 704 34.06 41.48 31.26
CA PRO A 704 33.55 41.48 32.64
C PRO A 704 32.32 42.36 33.02
N SER A 705 31.99 42.33 34.32
CA SER A 705 31.61 43.45 35.21
C SER A 705 30.14 43.64 35.73
N LEU A 706 30.03 43.51 37.06
CA LEU A 706 29.40 44.43 38.05
C LEU A 706 27.96 44.98 37.86
N GLY A 707 27.06 44.64 38.80
CA GLY A 707 25.83 45.40 39.09
C GLY A 707 24.82 44.67 40.02
N PRO A 708 24.43 45.21 41.21
CA PRO A 708 23.51 44.55 42.15
C PRO A 708 22.15 45.28 42.39
N THR A 709 21.35 44.75 43.34
CA THR A 709 20.01 45.20 43.86
C THR A 709 18.79 44.86 42.98
N GLY A 710 17.58 44.60 43.52
CA GLY A 710 17.13 44.44 44.92
C GLY A 710 15.59 44.23 45.04
N GLY A 711 15.10 43.74 46.20
CA GLY A 711 13.68 43.36 46.47
C GLY A 711 13.42 41.86 46.23
N GLU A 712 12.75 41.05 47.08
CA GLU A 712 11.54 41.23 47.92
C GLU A 712 10.24 41.34 47.06
N ASP A 713 9.18 40.54 47.26
CA ASP A 713 8.88 39.63 48.38
C ASP A 713 7.92 38.44 48.03
N LEU A 714 7.72 37.51 48.99
CA LEU A 714 6.65 36.48 49.19
C LEU A 714 5.67 36.09 48.03
N HIS A 715 5.23 34.82 47.84
CA HIS A 715 4.77 33.86 48.87
C HIS A 715 4.53 32.41 48.34
N ARG A 716 4.67 31.39 49.21
CA ARG A 716 4.20 29.96 49.14
C ARG A 716 4.63 29.10 47.92
N GLN A 717 5.53 28.13 48.08
CA GLN A 717 5.34 26.80 48.71
C GLN A 717 4.25 25.90 48.09
N LEU A 718 4.68 24.87 47.32
CA LEU A 718 4.20 23.49 47.43
C LEU A 718 5.20 22.53 46.76
N THR A 719 5.81 21.62 47.52
CA THR A 719 6.78 20.63 47.02
C THR A 719 6.15 19.25 46.87
N PRO A 720 6.16 18.64 45.67
CA PRO A 720 5.84 17.22 45.51
C PRO A 720 7.08 16.34 45.76
N HIS A 721 6.88 15.23 46.47
CA HIS A 721 7.93 14.28 46.84
C HIS A 721 8.56 13.56 45.64
N ARG A 722 9.83 13.16 45.76
CA ARG A 722 10.38 12.00 45.03
C ARG A 722 9.71 10.70 45.55
N PRO A 723 9.11 9.87 44.68
CA PRO A 723 8.88 8.46 44.99
C PRO A 723 10.21 7.68 44.89
N LEU A 724 10.33 6.55 45.60
CA LEU A 724 11.53 5.71 45.55
C LEU A 724 11.45 4.69 44.39
N LEU A 725 12.55 4.56 43.64
CA LEU A 725 12.76 3.48 42.68
C LEU A 725 13.13 2.18 43.42
N HIS A 726 12.12 1.38 43.80
CA HIS A 726 12.33 0.04 44.36
C HIS A 726 11.16 -0.90 44.02
N THR A 727 11.24 -1.58 42.86
CA THR A 727 10.62 -2.90 42.57
C THR A 727 11.00 -3.36 41.15
N HIS A 728 10.69 -4.63 40.81
CA HIS A 728 10.87 -5.26 39.49
C HIS A 728 12.31 -5.41 38.96
N GLN A 729 13.13 -6.17 39.68
CA GLN A 729 14.36 -6.78 39.15
C GLN A 729 14.12 -8.24 38.65
N SER A 730 12.87 -8.67 38.55
CA SER A 730 12.48 -10.10 38.52
C SER A 730 12.41 -10.75 37.13
N GLY A 731 12.53 -9.99 36.04
CA GLY A 731 12.35 -10.51 34.67
C GLY A 731 13.54 -11.28 34.09
N LEU A 732 14.76 -11.05 34.60
CA LEU A 732 16.00 -11.55 33.99
C LEU A 732 16.37 -13.01 34.35
N LEU A 733 15.59 -13.68 35.21
CA LEU A 733 15.99 -14.96 35.82
C LEU A 733 15.66 -16.21 34.99
N LEU A 734 14.68 -16.16 34.08
CA LEU A 734 14.18 -17.37 33.40
C LEU A 734 15.19 -18.02 32.43
N LEU A 735 16.02 -17.24 31.74
CA LEU A 735 17.08 -17.77 30.87
C LEU A 735 18.31 -18.31 31.64
N TRP A 736 18.48 -17.94 32.91
CA TRP A 736 19.62 -18.39 33.73
C TRP A 736 19.44 -19.82 34.28
N GLY A 737 18.20 -20.27 34.47
CA GLY A 737 17.90 -21.59 35.04
C GLY A 737 18.36 -22.79 34.21
N LEU A 738 18.61 -22.62 32.90
CA LEU A 738 18.91 -23.71 31.97
C LEU A 738 20.39 -24.12 31.87
N PHE A 739 21.32 -23.40 32.51
CA PHE A 739 22.77 -23.57 32.26
C PHE A 739 23.67 -23.69 33.51
N SER A 740 23.12 -23.86 34.71
CA SER A 740 23.93 -23.98 35.94
C SER A 740 24.22 -25.44 36.31
N PRO A 741 25.48 -25.92 36.29
CA PRO A 741 25.84 -27.23 36.84
C PRO A 741 25.82 -27.17 38.38
N GLY A 742 25.10 -28.10 39.01
CA GLY A 742 24.79 -28.03 40.43
C GLY A 742 26.00 -28.25 41.36
N ASN A 743 25.89 -27.71 42.58
CA ASN A 743 26.78 -28.00 43.70
C ASN A 743 25.97 -28.21 44.98
N VAL A 744 26.20 -29.32 45.70
CA VAL A 744 25.37 -29.75 46.83
C VAL A 744 26.20 -29.83 48.13
N PRO A 745 25.93 -28.97 49.13
CA PRO A 745 26.43 -29.17 50.49
C PRO A 745 25.47 -30.03 51.32
N LYS A 746 26.01 -30.87 52.22
CA LYS A 746 25.25 -31.71 53.17
C LYS A 746 25.33 -31.16 54.59
N GLY A 747 24.23 -31.25 55.34
CA GLY A 747 24.19 -31.17 56.80
C GLY A 747 24.08 -29.75 57.41
N SER A 748 23.62 -29.59 58.65
CA SER A 748 23.03 -30.60 59.57
C SER A 748 22.36 -29.97 60.80
N ASP A 749 21.33 -30.66 61.31
CA ASP A 749 20.86 -30.72 62.71
C ASP A 749 20.30 -29.49 63.47
N ARG A 750 18.97 -29.58 63.75
CA ARG A 750 18.24 -29.13 64.97
C ARG A 750 17.97 -27.60 65.11
N PHE A 751 17.08 -27.10 65.97
CA PHE A 751 16.34 -27.68 67.13
C PHE A 751 14.82 -27.30 67.14
N LEU A 752 14.05 -27.81 68.12
CA LEU A 752 12.59 -27.70 68.32
C LEU A 752 12.01 -26.26 68.35
N GLY A 753 10.70 -26.02 68.15
CA GLY A 753 9.59 -26.94 67.81
C GLY A 753 8.25 -26.68 68.56
N VAL A 754 7.30 -27.62 68.41
CA VAL A 754 6.05 -27.82 69.18
C VAL A 754 4.85 -26.88 68.91
N GLY A 755 3.76 -27.48 68.39
CA GLY A 755 2.38 -26.94 68.41
C GLY A 755 1.36 -28.02 68.02
N LYS A 756 0.54 -28.51 68.96
CA LYS A 756 -0.59 -29.44 68.73
C LYS A 756 -1.88 -28.64 68.49
N GLY A 757 -2.96 -29.14 67.87
CA GLY A 757 -3.30 -30.46 67.33
C GLY A 757 -4.83 -30.55 67.08
N VAL A 758 -5.43 -31.75 67.03
CA VAL A 758 -6.90 -32.03 66.86
C VAL A 758 -7.40 -31.75 65.42
N GLU A 759 -7.65 -32.75 64.55
CA GLU A 759 -8.74 -33.77 64.49
C GLU A 759 -10.13 -33.24 64.06
N GLY A 760 -10.82 -33.93 63.13
CA GLY A 760 -12.29 -33.96 63.06
C GLY A 760 -12.99 -33.78 61.69
N GLY A 761 -13.09 -34.85 60.89
CA GLY A 761 -14.09 -35.00 59.80
C GLY A 761 -13.95 -34.10 58.54
N GLY A 762 -14.66 -34.36 57.43
CA GLY A 762 -15.38 -35.58 57.05
C GLY A 762 -16.79 -35.36 56.47
N GLY A 763 -16.93 -35.42 55.14
CA GLY A 763 -18.22 -35.60 54.45
C GLY A 763 -18.46 -34.68 53.25
N VAL A 764 -18.79 -35.31 52.10
CA VAL A 764 -19.18 -34.72 50.79
C VAL A 764 -18.11 -33.88 50.10
#